data_AF-A0A0W0G9L6-F1
#
_entry.id   AF-A0A0W0G9L6-F1
#
_cell.length_a   1.000
_cell.length_b   1.000
_cell.length_c   1.000
_cell.angle_alpha   90.00
_cell.angle_beta   90.00
_cell.angle_gamma   90.00
#
_symmetry.space_group_name_H-M   'P 1'
#
loop_
_entity.id
_entity.type
_entity.pdbx_description
1 polymer ?
#
loop_
_entity_poly.entity_id
_entity_poly.type
_entity_poly.pdbx_seq_one_letter_code
_entity_poly.pdbx_strand_id
1 'polypeptide(L)'
;MPSEPLEAEFIHPPVFSPEQEEEFRVAGQERSELHATARSSEHTLADLERSYSRQGIHIVQFEKGKGEDPREWSRLSKWYVTLTTAFLCTAAALGSSIITGDMKGPVRDLHTTQEIVNLTVTCFVIGFGIGPLFFAPLSEVSGRRLPYCFSIFFFFIFTLPSALAKNAATLVIGRQIAGLAASAPICNVGGSVADIWTIEERGLPMATFSFAIFLGPVLGPLVGGWIGEKAGWRWIYWVLFIFSGLCFALTLVMPETLATTLLRKKAERLRRETGDDKYRALEELESPPFKEMMKTALSRPLVMLFTEPILAFMTIYLSFVYSILYLLFFAFPIAFEEVRGFGMGMTGVTFVSIMIGITTAMLVMPFQEKIYAHYTKFGTYPEARLFPMMVGAIILPSALFVFAFTGGYSHVHWIGPCVSGFMFGFALILLYISGNSYIVDCYSDYAASAIAAKTLVRSLIGAMVPLYVTQMFHNMGFQYAGLLLALVGVAIAPIPYIFYKFGASVRARSARATQTPALHAEAIFEAIDLSLWQYLPFGPFDSARHFVEELWEGRMLRRSGETLFVVQDKTKPDANGEPALAGTIGYVNASAEDLLAEIGCIIIAPKFQRTHVASNAVGLLMQYAFNLPEQGGVGCRRVQWFANSLNVGSIRLAEKMGFVQEGTLRWHRVLESSKAIGGNGKPGRKGHPREGLLGRDSTLLATYWDTWENGLRDKVDRIMAK
;
A
#
# COMPACT_ATOMS: atom_id res chain seq x y z
N MET A 1 -33.48 28.07 3.55
CA MET A 1 -32.13 27.59 3.23
C MET A 1 -32.30 26.50 2.18
N PRO A 2 -31.67 26.58 1.00
CA PRO A 2 -31.76 25.48 0.04
C PRO A 2 -31.01 24.29 0.64
N SER A 3 -31.76 23.23 0.93
CA SER A 3 -31.26 21.95 1.40
C SER A 3 -30.31 21.39 0.37
N GLU A 4 -29.06 21.21 0.76
CA GLU A 4 -28.05 20.53 -0.01
C GLU A 4 -28.52 19.09 -0.35
N PRO A 5 -28.77 18.75 -1.64
CA PRO A 5 -29.42 17.49 -1.99
C PRO A 5 -28.40 16.35 -2.12
N LEU A 6 -28.92 15.12 -2.13
CA LEU A 6 -28.28 13.82 -2.39
C LEU A 6 -26.83 13.83 -2.92
N GLU A 7 -25.99 12.97 -2.35
CA GLU A 7 -24.70 12.58 -2.93
C GLU A 7 -24.74 11.10 -3.34
N ALA A 8 -24.26 10.83 -4.56
CA ALA A 8 -23.83 9.51 -4.96
C ALA A 8 -22.31 9.48 -4.74
N GLU A 9 -21.85 8.71 -3.77
CA GLU A 9 -20.43 8.67 -3.43
C GLU A 9 -19.71 7.75 -4.43
N PHE A 10 -18.75 8.32 -5.16
CA PHE A 10 -17.91 7.59 -6.09
C PHE A 10 -16.95 6.73 -5.27
N ILE A 11 -17.19 5.43 -5.23
CA ILE A 11 -16.28 4.53 -4.53
C ILE A 11 -14.90 4.54 -5.20
N HIS A 12 -14.83 4.78 -6.53
CA HIS A 12 -13.65 5.21 -7.31
C HIS A 12 -14.08 5.90 -8.63
N PRO A 13 -13.30 6.83 -9.23
CA PRO A 13 -13.49 7.26 -10.63
C PRO A 13 -13.16 6.11 -11.62
N PRO A 14 -13.80 6.04 -12.81
CA PRO A 14 -13.58 4.99 -13.79
C PRO A 14 -12.22 5.14 -14.48
N VAL A 15 -11.74 4.00 -14.97
CA VAL A 15 -10.41 3.82 -15.56
C VAL A 15 -10.36 4.40 -16.97
N PHE A 16 -9.55 5.43 -17.15
CA PHE A 16 -9.16 5.94 -18.47
C PHE A 16 -8.03 5.09 -19.06
N SER A 17 -7.90 5.08 -20.39
CA SER A 17 -6.71 4.52 -21.03
C SER A 17 -5.47 5.36 -20.66
N PRO A 18 -4.23 4.81 -20.73
CA PRO A 18 -3.01 5.54 -20.41
C PRO A 18 -2.81 6.85 -21.19
N GLU A 19 -3.36 6.92 -22.41
CA GLU A 19 -3.32 8.12 -23.26
C GLU A 19 -4.37 9.16 -22.82
N GLN A 20 -5.54 8.70 -22.40
CA GLN A 20 -6.61 9.53 -21.84
C GLN A 20 -6.23 10.06 -20.45
N GLU A 21 -5.57 9.27 -19.60
CA GLU A 21 -5.05 9.71 -18.30
C GLU A 21 -3.98 10.81 -18.44
N GLU A 22 -3.15 10.74 -19.48
CA GLU A 22 -2.13 11.75 -19.80
C GLU A 22 -2.76 13.02 -20.42
N GLU A 23 -3.77 12.89 -21.29
CA GLU A 23 -4.60 14.02 -21.76
C GLU A 23 -5.35 14.69 -20.59
N PHE A 24 -5.88 13.92 -19.64
CA PHE A 24 -6.53 14.43 -18.42
C PHE A 24 -5.57 15.01 -17.41
N ARG A 25 -4.31 14.57 -17.38
CA ARG A 25 -3.26 15.18 -16.57
C ARG A 25 -2.86 16.54 -17.15
N VAL A 26 -2.82 16.68 -18.48
CA VAL A 26 -2.53 17.93 -19.19
C VAL A 26 -3.70 18.92 -19.03
N ALA A 27 -4.94 18.48 -19.24
CA ALA A 27 -6.12 19.31 -19.01
C ALA A 27 -6.35 19.57 -17.51
N GLY A 28 -6.00 18.62 -16.63
CA GLY A 28 -6.09 18.74 -15.16
C GLY A 28 -5.21 19.86 -14.59
N GLN A 29 -4.06 20.11 -15.21
CA GLN A 29 -3.19 21.24 -14.87
C GLN A 29 -3.82 22.59 -15.23
N GLU A 30 -4.59 22.67 -16.32
CA GLU A 30 -5.35 23.89 -16.68
C GLU A 30 -6.67 24.02 -15.89
N ARG A 31 -7.22 22.91 -15.39
CA ARG A 31 -8.49 22.84 -14.64
C ARG A 31 -8.41 23.08 -13.14
N SER A 32 -7.22 23.05 -12.54
CA SER A 32 -7.05 23.39 -11.12
C SER A 32 -7.59 24.81 -10.82
N GLU A 33 -7.91 25.60 -11.85
CA GLU A 33 -8.45 26.96 -11.79
C GLU A 33 -10.00 27.12 -11.82
N LEU A 34 -10.85 26.12 -12.12
CA LEU A 34 -12.32 26.33 -12.32
C LEU A 34 -13.41 25.65 -11.42
N HIS A 35 -13.18 24.51 -10.73
CA HIS A 35 -14.21 23.80 -9.88
C HIS A 35 -14.33 23.95 -8.34
N ALA A 36 -13.73 24.94 -7.68
CA ALA A 36 -13.74 25.09 -6.22
C ALA A 36 -15.03 25.72 -5.66
N THR A 37 -16.14 24.97 -5.60
CA THR A 37 -17.30 25.25 -4.73
C THR A 37 -18.25 24.03 -4.62
N ALA A 38 -18.11 23.18 -3.59
CA ALA A 38 -19.18 22.70 -2.69
C ALA A 38 -18.82 21.42 -1.91
N ARG A 39 -18.77 21.58 -0.57
CA ARG A 39 -18.83 20.61 0.56
C ARG A 39 -17.53 20.21 1.25
N SER A 40 -17.64 20.12 2.57
CA SER A 40 -16.65 20.54 3.57
C SER A 40 -15.79 19.42 4.16
N SER A 41 -14.55 19.84 4.46
CA SER A 41 -13.54 19.27 5.36
C SER A 41 -12.57 18.20 4.87
N GLU A 42 -12.35 18.10 3.56
CA GLU A 42 -11.01 17.93 3.00
C GLU A 42 -10.94 18.85 1.79
N HIS A 43 -10.30 20.00 1.93
CA HIS A 43 -10.09 20.85 0.77
C HIS A 43 -9.15 20.11 -0.18
N THR A 44 -9.57 19.87 -1.42
CA THR A 44 -8.66 19.39 -2.46
C THR A 44 -7.52 20.41 -2.61
N LEU A 45 -6.29 19.98 -2.90
CA LEU A 45 -5.14 20.88 -3.06
C LEU A 45 -5.47 22.08 -3.99
N ALA A 46 -6.22 21.83 -5.06
CA ALA A 46 -6.73 22.84 -6.00
C ALA A 46 -7.70 23.87 -5.38
N ASP A 47 -8.53 23.45 -4.42
CA ASP A 47 -9.50 24.31 -3.73
C ASP A 47 -8.79 25.24 -2.75
N LEU A 48 -7.78 24.73 -2.05
CA LEU A 48 -6.90 25.53 -1.20
C LEU A 48 -6.14 26.56 -2.05
N GLU A 49 -5.52 26.11 -3.15
CA GLU A 49 -4.82 26.96 -4.10
C GLU A 49 -5.69 28.13 -4.57
N ARG A 50 -6.94 27.85 -4.93
CA ARG A 50 -7.86 28.91 -5.35
C ARG A 50 -8.38 29.78 -4.22
N SER A 51 -8.59 29.23 -3.03
CA SER A 51 -8.97 30.03 -1.87
C SER A 51 -7.88 31.06 -1.54
N TYR A 52 -6.61 30.64 -1.58
CA TYR A 52 -5.47 31.48 -1.27
C TYR A 52 -5.16 32.45 -2.40
N SER A 53 -5.32 32.02 -3.65
CA SER A 53 -5.23 32.90 -4.82
C SER A 53 -6.31 34.00 -4.77
N ARG A 54 -7.54 33.68 -4.33
CA ARG A 54 -8.60 34.67 -4.06
C ARG A 54 -8.26 35.62 -2.91
N GLN A 55 -7.42 35.20 -1.96
CA GLN A 55 -6.89 36.06 -0.89
C GLN A 55 -5.66 36.89 -1.35
N GLY A 56 -5.29 36.80 -2.64
CA GLY A 56 -4.17 37.52 -3.23
C GLY A 56 -2.81 36.90 -2.96
N ILE A 57 -2.75 35.61 -2.60
CA ILE A 57 -1.50 34.85 -2.41
C ILE A 57 -1.20 34.10 -3.70
N HIS A 58 0.01 34.26 -4.24
CA HIS A 58 0.45 33.55 -5.44
C HIS A 58 1.04 32.20 -5.03
N ILE A 59 0.31 31.11 -5.30
CA ILE A 59 0.80 29.76 -5.03
C ILE A 59 1.83 29.39 -6.10
N VAL A 60 3.03 29.03 -5.66
CA VAL A 60 4.12 28.65 -6.55
C VAL A 60 4.02 27.19 -6.96
N GLN A 61 4.06 26.94 -8.27
CA GLN A 61 4.03 25.60 -8.88
C GLN A 61 5.26 25.34 -9.76
N PHE A 62 5.48 24.07 -10.11
CA PHE A 62 6.50 23.68 -11.07
C PHE A 62 6.06 24.02 -12.49
N GLU A 63 7.02 24.51 -13.29
CA GLU A 63 6.78 24.75 -14.70
C GLU A 63 7.13 23.49 -15.50
N LYS A 64 6.14 22.99 -16.25
CA LYS A 64 6.26 21.75 -17.03
C LYS A 64 7.40 21.83 -18.04
N GLY A 65 8.21 20.77 -18.12
CA GLY A 65 9.30 20.64 -19.10
C GLY A 65 10.56 21.43 -18.76
N LYS A 66 10.61 22.15 -17.62
CA LYS A 66 11.83 22.81 -17.14
C LYS A 66 12.71 21.90 -16.27
N GLY A 67 12.27 20.69 -15.95
CA GLY A 67 13.03 19.75 -15.12
C GLY A 67 13.10 20.15 -13.64
N GLU A 68 12.20 21.04 -13.20
CA GLU A 68 12.08 21.46 -11.79
C GLU A 68 11.45 20.37 -10.91
N ASP A 69 10.51 19.62 -11.48
CA ASP A 69 9.90 18.45 -10.84
C ASP A 69 10.90 17.27 -10.86
N PRO A 70 11.22 16.66 -9.71
CA PRO A 70 12.05 15.45 -9.64
C PRO A 70 11.57 14.28 -10.50
N ARG A 71 10.28 14.25 -10.84
CA ARG A 71 9.70 13.27 -11.76
C ARG A 71 10.07 13.51 -13.22
N GLU A 72 10.44 14.72 -13.60
CA GLU A 72 10.90 15.06 -14.95
C GLU A 72 12.41 14.80 -15.16
N TRP A 73 13.14 14.44 -14.09
CA TRP A 73 14.58 14.21 -14.20
C TRP A 73 14.94 13.06 -15.15
N SER A 74 16.16 13.13 -15.70
CA SER A 74 16.69 12.05 -16.53
C SER A 74 16.71 10.72 -15.76
N ARG A 75 16.50 9.60 -16.46
CA ARG A 75 16.56 8.26 -15.85
C ARG A 75 17.87 7.99 -15.10
N LEU A 76 18.99 8.55 -15.58
CA LEU A 76 20.29 8.43 -14.91
C LEU A 76 20.28 9.11 -13.54
N SER A 77 19.74 10.32 -13.44
CA SER A 77 19.60 11.04 -12.17
C SER A 77 18.68 10.29 -11.19
N LYS A 78 17.57 9.73 -11.68
CA LYS A 78 16.65 8.93 -10.86
C LYS A 78 17.32 7.65 -10.32
N TRP A 79 18.04 6.94 -11.17
CA TRP A 79 18.80 5.75 -10.76
C TRP A 79 19.97 6.07 -9.83
N TYR A 80 20.64 7.21 -10.01
CA TYR A 80 21.68 7.66 -9.09
C TYR A 80 21.14 7.83 -7.66
N VAL A 81 19.99 8.51 -7.50
CA VAL A 81 19.33 8.66 -6.18
C VAL A 81 18.89 7.29 -5.64
N THR A 82 18.28 6.45 -6.48
CA THR A 82 17.79 5.12 -6.09
C THR A 82 18.93 4.21 -5.61
N LEU A 83 20.06 4.18 -6.33
CA LEU A 83 21.21 3.36 -5.97
C LEU A 83 21.92 3.93 -4.73
N THR A 84 22.07 5.24 -4.63
CA THR A 84 22.69 5.89 -3.45
C THR A 84 21.90 5.56 -2.17
N THR A 85 20.57 5.69 -2.23
CA THR A 85 19.68 5.36 -1.11
C THR A 85 19.68 3.85 -0.79
N ALA A 86 19.78 2.98 -1.79
CA ALA A 86 19.96 1.54 -1.59
C ALA A 86 21.31 1.19 -0.93
N PHE A 87 22.41 1.84 -1.33
CA PHE A 87 23.72 1.68 -0.69
C PHE A 87 23.71 2.13 0.77
N LEU A 88 23.04 3.25 1.07
CA LEU A 88 22.85 3.73 2.44
C LEU A 88 22.12 2.70 3.31
N CYS A 89 21.03 2.12 2.80
CA CYS A 89 20.31 1.04 3.49
C CYS A 89 21.19 -0.19 3.70
N THR A 90 21.97 -0.56 2.69
CA THR A 90 22.91 -1.69 2.79
C THR A 90 23.95 -1.42 3.88
N ALA A 91 24.52 -0.21 3.94
CA ALA A 91 25.49 0.18 4.97
C ALA A 91 24.89 0.12 6.39
N ALA A 92 23.67 0.65 6.57
CA ALA A 92 22.96 0.59 7.84
C ALA A 92 22.67 -0.86 8.27
N ALA A 93 22.17 -1.68 7.34
CA ALA A 93 21.75 -3.05 7.61
C ALA A 93 22.96 -3.98 7.82
N LEU A 94 24.03 -3.82 7.01
CA LEU A 94 25.34 -4.45 7.22
C LEU A 94 25.91 -4.07 8.58
N GLY A 95 25.86 -2.77 8.91
CA GLY A 95 26.34 -2.26 10.18
C GLY A 95 25.69 -2.92 11.39
N SER A 96 24.44 -3.41 11.29
CA SER A 96 23.76 -4.10 12.38
C SER A 96 24.33 -5.49 12.70
N SER A 97 24.89 -6.19 11.71
CA SER A 97 25.23 -7.61 11.78
C SER A 97 26.72 -7.89 11.61
N ILE A 98 27.51 -6.97 11.06
CA ILE A 98 28.90 -7.25 10.66
C ILE A 98 29.80 -7.77 11.81
N ILE A 99 29.55 -7.35 13.05
CA ILE A 99 30.29 -7.82 14.24
C ILE A 99 30.05 -9.31 14.54
N THR A 100 28.97 -9.89 14.03
CA THR A 100 28.65 -11.32 14.22
C THR A 100 29.68 -12.24 13.58
N GLY A 101 30.49 -11.73 12.66
CA GLY A 101 31.62 -12.47 12.09
C GLY A 101 32.78 -12.73 13.05
N ASP A 102 32.94 -11.92 14.11
CA ASP A 102 33.92 -12.15 15.17
C ASP A 102 33.47 -11.51 16.49
N MET A 103 32.65 -12.24 17.25
CA MET A 103 32.25 -11.81 18.59
C MET A 103 33.21 -12.26 19.69
N LYS A 104 34.07 -13.24 19.43
CA LYS A 104 35.04 -13.78 20.42
C LYS A 104 36.24 -12.84 20.60
N GLY A 105 36.61 -12.11 19.55
CA GLY A 105 37.68 -11.11 19.57
C GLY A 105 37.47 -10.03 20.64
N PRO A 106 36.34 -9.30 20.65
CA PRO A 106 36.07 -8.27 21.65
C PRO A 106 36.01 -8.81 23.09
N VAL A 107 35.51 -10.03 23.30
CA VAL A 107 35.48 -10.69 24.63
C VAL A 107 36.90 -10.80 25.20
N ARG A 108 37.83 -11.31 24.38
CA ARG A 108 39.23 -11.53 24.78
C ARG A 108 39.99 -10.24 24.99
N ASP A 109 39.81 -9.28 24.08
CA ASP A 109 40.60 -8.05 24.05
C ASP A 109 40.09 -6.98 25.02
N LEU A 110 38.78 -6.89 25.26
CA LEU A 110 38.18 -5.93 26.19
C LEU A 110 37.92 -6.53 27.58
N HIS A 111 38.35 -7.77 27.82
CA HIS A 111 38.14 -8.52 29.07
C HIS A 111 36.69 -8.45 29.57
N THR A 112 35.75 -8.78 28.70
CA THR A 112 34.30 -8.69 28.97
C THR A 112 33.61 -10.04 28.77
N THR A 113 32.28 -10.10 28.87
CA THR A 113 31.50 -11.32 28.65
C THR A 113 30.85 -11.34 27.27
N GLN A 114 30.47 -12.53 26.80
CA GLN A 114 29.80 -12.71 25.51
C GLN A 114 28.47 -11.95 25.46
N GLU A 115 27.72 -11.92 26.58
CA GLU A 115 26.45 -11.21 26.70
C GLU A 115 26.62 -9.70 26.46
N ILE A 116 27.70 -9.11 26.96
CA ILE A 116 27.99 -7.68 26.75
C ILE A 116 28.35 -7.41 25.29
N VAL A 117 29.05 -8.32 24.61
CA VAL A 117 29.31 -8.18 23.17
C VAL A 117 28.02 -8.36 22.36
N ASN A 118 27.12 -9.26 22.76
CA ASN A 118 25.81 -9.43 22.11
C ASN A 118 24.94 -8.16 22.25
N LEU A 119 25.11 -7.37 23.32
CA LEU A 119 24.47 -6.05 23.45
C LEU A 119 24.85 -5.09 22.34
N THR A 120 26.02 -5.25 21.70
CA THR A 120 26.42 -4.37 20.58
C THR A 120 25.56 -4.53 19.34
N VAL A 121 24.98 -5.72 19.13
CA VAL A 121 23.97 -6.00 18.09
C VAL A 121 22.62 -5.48 18.58
N THR A 122 22.23 -5.86 19.80
CA THR A 122 20.96 -5.47 20.44
C THR A 122 20.75 -3.96 20.43
N CYS A 123 21.66 -3.19 21.02
CA CYS A 123 21.59 -1.75 21.12
C CYS A 123 21.59 -1.06 19.75
N PHE A 124 22.35 -1.59 18.79
CA PHE A 124 22.30 -1.06 17.43
C PHE A 124 20.89 -1.22 16.83
N VAL A 125 20.28 -2.40 16.96
CA VAL A 125 18.94 -2.68 16.43
C VAL A 125 17.84 -1.91 17.17
N ILE A 126 17.98 -1.69 18.49
CA ILE A 126 17.09 -0.82 19.26
C ILE A 126 17.15 0.61 18.73
N GLY A 127 18.35 1.16 18.56
CA GLY A 127 18.53 2.51 18.04
C GLY A 127 17.93 2.65 16.64
N PHE A 128 18.22 1.66 15.80
CA PHE A 128 17.66 1.51 14.47
C PHE A 128 16.12 1.45 14.45
N GLY A 129 15.50 0.84 15.46
CA GLY A 129 14.04 0.76 15.60
C GLY A 129 13.39 2.05 16.09
N ILE A 130 14.08 2.80 16.95
CA ILE A 130 13.60 4.06 17.52
C ILE A 130 13.75 5.22 16.53
N GLY A 131 14.84 5.24 15.76
CA GLY A 131 15.19 6.36 14.90
C GLY A 131 14.13 6.76 13.84
N PRO A 132 13.40 5.83 13.19
CA PRO A 132 12.33 6.17 12.25
C PRO A 132 11.23 7.06 12.84
N LEU A 133 10.99 6.99 14.16
CA LEU A 133 10.01 7.85 14.84
C LEU A 133 10.37 9.33 14.77
N PHE A 134 11.65 9.65 14.57
CA PHE A 134 12.15 11.01 14.45
C PHE A 134 12.48 11.37 13.00
N PHE A 135 13.19 10.49 12.29
CA PHE A 135 13.71 10.79 10.96
C PHE A 135 12.65 10.72 9.86
N ALA A 136 11.59 9.91 10.01
CA ALA A 136 10.53 9.85 9.01
C ALA A 136 9.73 11.17 8.96
N PRO A 137 9.16 11.69 10.07
CA PRO A 137 8.45 12.96 10.07
C PRO A 137 9.36 14.15 9.73
N LEU A 138 10.61 14.11 10.18
CA LEU A 138 11.59 15.15 9.85
C LEU A 138 11.83 15.22 8.34
N SER A 139 11.79 14.09 7.63
CA SER A 139 11.98 14.04 6.18
C SER A 139 10.81 14.59 5.37
N GLU A 140 9.62 14.64 5.96
CA GLU A 140 8.43 15.18 5.31
C GLU A 140 8.42 16.72 5.39
N VAL A 141 8.98 17.31 6.46
CA VAL A 141 8.97 18.79 6.64
C VAL A 141 10.26 19.47 6.20
N SER A 142 11.39 18.83 6.44
CA SER A 142 12.72 19.42 6.19
C SER A 142 13.29 19.05 4.82
N GLY A 143 12.54 18.29 4.02
CA GLY A 143 13.01 17.65 2.79
C GLY A 143 13.66 16.28 3.05
N ARG A 144 13.89 15.50 2.00
CA ARG A 144 14.50 14.17 2.11
C ARG A 144 16.00 14.27 2.37
N ARG A 145 16.71 15.15 1.68
CA ARG A 145 18.19 15.18 1.65
C ARG A 145 18.81 15.42 3.02
N LEU A 146 18.29 16.41 3.76
CA LEU A 146 18.88 16.86 5.03
C LEU A 146 18.87 15.74 6.11
N PRO A 147 17.76 15.02 6.35
CA PRO A 147 17.75 13.83 7.20
C PRO A 147 18.77 12.78 6.80
N TYR A 148 18.93 12.45 5.50
CA TYR A 148 19.94 11.48 5.06
C TYR A 148 21.35 11.95 5.39
N CYS A 149 21.69 13.20 5.08
CA CYS A 149 23.01 13.77 5.35
C CYS A 149 23.36 13.71 6.85
N PHE A 150 22.45 14.15 7.73
CA PHE A 150 22.68 14.10 9.17
C PHE A 150 22.80 12.67 9.67
N SER A 151 21.85 11.82 9.28
CA SER A 151 21.82 10.41 9.66
C SER A 151 23.12 9.69 9.30
N ILE A 152 23.55 9.77 8.04
CA ILE A 152 24.74 9.05 7.60
C ILE A 152 26.03 9.68 8.14
N PHE A 153 26.08 11.00 8.31
CA PHE A 153 27.21 11.67 8.96
C PHE A 153 27.40 11.18 10.39
N PHE A 154 26.32 11.15 11.19
CA PHE A 154 26.39 10.64 12.55
C PHE A 154 26.68 9.13 12.58
N PHE A 155 26.14 8.33 11.65
CA PHE A 155 26.49 6.92 11.56
C PHE A 155 27.98 6.72 11.26
N PHE A 156 28.54 7.48 10.32
CA PHE A 156 29.96 7.48 9.98
C PHE A 156 30.83 7.83 11.20
N ILE A 157 30.56 8.96 11.86
CA ILE A 157 31.34 9.41 13.03
C ILE A 157 31.20 8.44 14.20
N PHE A 158 29.99 7.98 14.53
CA PHE A 158 29.75 7.09 15.67
C PHE A 158 30.08 5.61 15.38
N THR A 159 30.50 5.28 14.17
CA THR A 159 31.18 3.99 13.89
C THR A 159 32.62 4.00 14.41
N LEU A 160 33.29 5.16 14.42
CA LEU A 160 34.69 5.28 14.85
C LEU A 160 34.95 4.85 16.31
N PRO A 161 34.11 5.21 17.31
CA PRO A 161 34.23 4.68 18.67
C PRO A 161 34.23 3.16 18.76
N SER A 162 33.55 2.46 17.84
CA SER A 162 33.51 0.99 17.83
C SER A 162 34.85 0.40 17.39
N ALA A 163 35.54 1.03 16.44
CA ALA A 163 36.87 0.61 15.98
C ALA A 163 37.98 0.92 17.02
N LEU A 164 37.83 2.03 17.74
CA LEU A 164 38.80 2.52 18.74
C LEU A 164 38.48 2.13 20.18
N ALA A 165 37.44 1.32 20.40
CA ALA A 165 36.97 0.97 21.73
C ALA A 165 38.09 0.30 22.56
N LYS A 166 38.29 0.82 23.78
CA LYS A 166 39.21 0.28 24.79
C LYS A 166 38.49 -0.39 25.96
N ASN A 167 37.16 -0.32 25.98
CA ASN A 167 36.29 -0.97 26.95
C ASN A 167 34.94 -1.27 26.30
N ALA A 168 34.19 -2.20 26.90
CA ALA A 168 32.92 -2.65 26.35
C ALA A 168 31.82 -1.58 26.38
N ALA A 169 31.83 -0.66 27.36
CA ALA A 169 30.82 0.40 27.45
C ALA A 169 30.91 1.38 26.26
N THR A 170 32.12 1.80 25.89
CA THR A 170 32.35 2.63 24.69
C THR A 170 31.85 1.94 23.43
N LEU A 171 32.08 0.62 23.31
CA LEU A 171 31.59 -0.16 22.19
C LEU A 171 30.06 -0.18 22.15
N VAL A 172 29.39 -0.56 23.24
CA VAL A 172 27.92 -0.66 23.28
C VAL A 172 27.24 0.70 23.06
N ILE A 173 27.70 1.77 23.73
CA ILE A 173 27.12 3.11 23.58
C ILE A 173 27.35 3.65 22.16
N GLY A 174 28.57 3.49 21.61
CA GLY A 174 28.88 3.90 20.24
C GLY A 174 27.96 3.20 19.24
N ARG A 175 27.71 1.90 19.45
CA ARG A 175 26.80 1.09 18.64
C ARG A 175 25.33 1.51 18.75
N GLN A 176 24.86 1.88 19.94
CA GLN A 176 23.50 2.41 20.15
C GLN A 176 23.28 3.70 19.36
N ILE A 177 24.22 4.64 19.44
CA ILE A 177 24.13 5.94 18.75
C ILE A 177 24.28 5.74 17.23
N ALA A 178 25.22 4.89 16.79
CA ALA A 178 25.38 4.52 15.39
C ALA A 178 24.10 3.88 14.82
N GLY A 179 23.44 3.00 15.57
CA GLY A 179 22.17 2.39 15.17
C GLY A 179 21.03 3.40 15.02
N LEU A 180 20.90 4.32 15.99
CA LEU A 180 19.94 5.43 15.91
C LEU A 180 20.21 6.30 14.68
N ALA A 181 21.47 6.66 14.46
CA ALA A 181 21.88 7.45 13.31
C ALA A 181 21.66 6.72 11.99
N ALA A 182 21.85 5.40 11.91
CA ALA A 182 21.70 4.62 10.68
C ALA A 182 20.25 4.39 10.20
N SER A 183 19.25 4.87 10.96
CA SER A 183 17.84 4.56 10.72
C SER A 183 17.17 5.35 9.58
N ALA A 184 17.60 6.59 9.32
CA ALA A 184 16.91 7.46 8.36
C ALA A 184 16.85 6.89 6.94
N PRO A 185 17.92 6.25 6.41
CA PRO A 185 17.83 5.60 5.12
C PRO A 185 16.65 4.65 5.01
N ILE A 186 16.45 3.83 6.03
CA ILE A 186 15.53 2.70 5.97
C ILE A 186 14.07 3.14 5.98
N CYS A 187 13.75 4.26 6.63
CA CYS A 187 12.39 4.81 6.60
C CYS A 187 12.15 5.75 5.42
N ASN A 188 13.20 6.40 4.88
CA ASN A 188 13.01 7.49 3.91
C ASN A 188 13.15 7.06 2.45
N VAL A 189 13.80 5.92 2.12
CA VAL A 189 14.00 5.51 0.71
C VAL A 189 12.66 5.31 0.00
N GLY A 190 11.69 4.71 0.70
CA GLY A 190 10.32 4.55 0.20
C GLY A 190 9.74 5.86 -0.35
N GLY A 191 9.84 6.91 0.46
CA GLY A 191 9.42 8.26 0.08
C GLY A 191 10.25 8.83 -1.06
N SER A 192 11.59 8.79 -0.97
CA SER A 192 12.47 9.35 -2.01
C SER A 192 12.27 8.72 -3.39
N VAL A 193 12.01 7.42 -3.46
CA VAL A 193 11.72 6.74 -4.73
C VAL A 193 10.33 7.12 -5.24
N ALA A 194 9.32 7.26 -4.37
CA ALA A 194 7.98 7.74 -4.74
C ALA A 194 7.97 9.21 -5.18
N ASP A 195 8.92 10.01 -4.69
CA ASP A 195 9.08 11.40 -5.08
C ASP A 195 9.59 11.54 -6.54
N ILE A 196 10.42 10.61 -7.03
CA ILE A 196 11.11 10.72 -8.35
C ILE A 196 10.59 9.77 -9.44
N TRP A 197 10.00 8.62 -9.07
CA TRP A 197 9.46 7.64 -10.01
C TRP A 197 7.93 7.71 -10.08
N THR A 198 7.37 7.52 -11.27
CA THR A 198 5.92 7.43 -11.44
C THR A 198 5.38 6.11 -10.88
N ILE A 199 4.07 6.02 -10.68
CA ILE A 199 3.41 4.88 -10.03
C ILE A 199 3.65 3.57 -10.81
N GLU A 200 3.82 3.67 -12.12
CA GLU A 200 4.01 2.55 -13.04
C GLU A 200 5.47 2.09 -13.08
N GLU A 201 6.42 3.04 -13.01
CA GLU A 201 7.85 2.75 -13.10
C GLU A 201 8.49 2.42 -11.75
N ARG A 202 7.85 2.74 -10.62
CA ARG A 202 8.42 2.59 -9.26
C ARG A 202 8.67 1.15 -8.82
N GLY A 203 8.09 0.15 -9.50
CA GLY A 203 8.16 -1.26 -9.07
C GLY A 203 9.59 -1.81 -8.99
N LEU A 204 10.40 -1.60 -10.03
CA LEU A 204 11.79 -2.08 -10.07
C LEU A 204 12.72 -1.32 -9.08
N PRO A 205 12.66 0.02 -8.96
CA PRO A 205 13.32 0.77 -7.90
C PRO A 205 12.96 0.29 -6.48
N MET A 206 11.68 0.03 -6.20
CA MET A 206 11.22 -0.52 -4.92
C MET A 206 11.76 -1.93 -4.62
N ALA A 207 11.80 -2.79 -5.64
CA ALA A 207 12.39 -4.12 -5.52
C ALA A 207 13.90 -4.05 -5.22
N THR A 208 14.62 -3.13 -5.87
CA THR A 208 16.07 -2.91 -5.67
C THR A 208 16.37 -2.46 -4.24
N PHE A 209 15.56 -1.55 -3.71
CA PHE A 209 15.61 -1.11 -2.32
C PHE A 209 15.37 -2.28 -1.34
N SER A 210 14.32 -3.07 -1.58
CA SER A 210 13.97 -4.21 -0.72
C SER A 210 15.09 -5.26 -0.71
N PHE A 211 15.68 -5.53 -1.87
CA PHE A 211 16.85 -6.41 -2.00
C PHE A 211 18.03 -5.91 -1.17
N ALA A 212 18.38 -4.62 -1.31
CA ALA A 212 19.49 -4.00 -0.58
C ALA A 212 19.33 -4.08 0.95
N ILE A 213 18.11 -3.87 1.47
CA ILE A 213 17.82 -3.96 2.91
C ILE A 213 18.10 -5.37 3.46
N PHE A 214 17.64 -6.42 2.79
CA PHE A 214 17.78 -7.79 3.32
C PHE A 214 19.11 -8.42 2.99
N LEU A 215 19.78 -7.97 1.94
CA LEU A 215 21.13 -8.41 1.61
C LEU A 215 22.15 -7.94 2.65
N GLY A 216 22.03 -6.70 3.12
CA GLY A 216 22.97 -6.10 4.07
C GLY A 216 23.27 -6.95 5.32
N PRO A 217 22.25 -7.41 6.07
CA PRO A 217 22.47 -8.21 7.28
C PRO A 217 23.12 -9.57 7.01
N VAL A 218 22.87 -10.16 5.84
CA VAL A 218 23.43 -11.47 5.45
C VAL A 218 24.89 -11.33 4.98
N LEU A 219 25.24 -10.18 4.37
CA LEU A 219 26.63 -9.84 4.06
C LEU A 219 27.49 -9.62 5.31
N GLY A 220 26.87 -9.30 6.46
CA GLY A 220 27.57 -9.03 7.71
C GLY A 220 28.47 -10.16 8.18
N PRO A 221 27.92 -11.35 8.50
CA PRO A 221 28.71 -12.52 8.87
C PRO A 221 29.70 -12.95 7.78
N LEU A 222 29.31 -12.84 6.50
CA LEU A 222 30.16 -13.21 5.36
C LEU A 222 31.45 -12.38 5.32
N VAL A 223 31.31 -11.05 5.31
CA VAL A 223 32.45 -10.13 5.23
C VAL A 223 33.17 -10.04 6.58
N GLY A 224 32.40 -9.96 7.66
CA GLY A 224 32.91 -9.88 9.03
C GLY A 224 33.71 -11.12 9.44
N GLY A 225 33.32 -12.32 9.03
CA GLY A 225 34.01 -13.56 9.37
C GLY A 225 35.43 -13.61 8.82
N TRP A 226 35.62 -13.24 7.54
CA TRP A 226 36.94 -13.19 6.92
C TRP A 226 37.82 -12.08 7.50
N ILE A 227 37.26 -10.90 7.73
CA ILE A 227 38.00 -9.78 8.32
C ILE A 227 38.40 -10.12 9.75
N GLY A 228 37.48 -10.63 10.56
CA GLY A 228 37.74 -11.06 11.93
C GLY A 228 38.83 -12.12 12.00
N GLU A 229 38.78 -13.13 11.14
CA GLU A 229 39.77 -14.20 11.10
C GLU A 229 41.17 -13.73 10.68
N LYS A 230 41.28 -12.81 9.70
CA LYS A 230 42.58 -12.42 9.12
C LYS A 230 43.18 -11.15 9.72
N ALA A 231 42.35 -10.18 10.10
CA ALA A 231 42.77 -8.85 10.55
C ALA A 231 42.27 -8.50 11.96
N GLY A 232 41.35 -9.29 12.52
CA GLY A 232 40.77 -9.11 13.85
C GLY A 232 39.53 -8.22 13.88
N TRP A 233 38.76 -8.33 14.96
CA TRP A 233 37.46 -7.65 15.13
C TRP A 233 37.47 -6.13 14.96
N ARG A 234 38.57 -5.43 15.31
CA ARG A 234 38.65 -3.96 15.14
C ARG A 234 38.57 -3.54 13.67
N TRP A 235 39.16 -4.34 12.78
CA TRP A 235 39.13 -4.07 11.35
C TRP A 235 37.73 -4.22 10.75
N ILE A 236 36.85 -5.00 11.38
CA ILE A 236 35.43 -5.07 10.98
C ILE A 236 34.79 -3.68 11.04
N TYR A 237 35.06 -2.92 12.11
CA TYR A 237 34.54 -1.56 12.26
C TYR A 237 35.28 -0.55 11.39
N TRP A 238 36.57 -0.72 11.12
CA TRP A 238 37.29 0.12 10.14
C TRP A 238 36.74 -0.01 8.73
N VAL A 239 36.43 -1.24 8.29
CA VAL A 239 35.80 -1.47 6.99
C VAL A 239 34.40 -0.83 6.94
N LEU A 240 33.62 -0.97 8.02
CA LEU A 240 32.32 -0.29 8.12
C LEU A 240 32.46 1.24 8.12
N PHE A 241 33.50 1.79 8.75
CA PHE A 241 33.81 3.22 8.77
C PHE A 241 34.14 3.74 7.37
N ILE A 242 34.98 3.03 6.61
CA ILE A 242 35.32 3.38 5.22
C ILE A 242 34.06 3.32 4.35
N PHE A 243 33.27 2.25 4.48
CA PHE A 243 32.06 2.06 3.66
C PHE A 243 30.98 3.12 3.96
N SER A 244 30.74 3.43 5.25
CA SER A 244 29.82 4.49 5.65
C SER A 244 30.31 5.88 5.25
N GLY A 245 31.62 6.12 5.26
CA GLY A 245 32.24 7.35 4.74
C GLY A 245 32.03 7.53 3.24
N LEU A 246 32.16 6.46 2.45
CA LEU A 246 31.81 6.47 1.02
C LEU A 246 30.32 6.78 0.81
N CYS A 247 29.44 6.14 1.58
CA CYS A 247 28.00 6.41 1.51
C CYS A 247 27.68 7.87 1.88
N PHE A 248 28.36 8.43 2.88
CA PHE A 248 28.21 9.85 3.23
C PHE A 248 28.64 10.77 2.08
N ALA A 249 29.79 10.50 1.46
CA ALA A 249 30.27 11.28 0.32
C ALA A 249 29.27 11.25 -0.86
N LEU A 250 28.69 10.09 -1.16
CA LEU A 250 27.65 9.96 -2.18
C LEU A 250 26.37 10.74 -1.81
N THR A 251 26.00 10.74 -0.53
CA THR A 251 24.81 11.45 -0.03
C THR A 251 24.94 12.98 -0.16
N LEU A 252 26.15 13.52 -0.01
CA LEU A 252 26.40 14.96 -0.13
C LEU A 252 26.06 15.49 -1.53
N VAL A 253 26.21 14.67 -2.57
CA VAL A 253 25.94 15.04 -3.96
C VAL A 253 24.48 14.75 -4.37
N MET A 254 23.73 14.05 -3.51
CA MET A 254 22.32 13.74 -3.76
C MET A 254 21.46 15.02 -3.82
N PRO A 255 20.66 15.24 -4.88
CA PRO A 255 19.74 16.37 -4.94
C PRO A 255 18.56 16.18 -3.97
N GLU A 256 17.84 17.27 -3.70
CA GLU A 256 16.59 17.21 -2.92
C GLU A 256 15.47 16.63 -3.80
N THR A 257 14.76 15.62 -3.29
CA THR A 257 13.69 14.94 -4.04
C THR A 257 12.30 15.40 -3.63
N LEU A 258 12.12 16.00 -2.46
CA LEU A 258 10.78 16.35 -2.00
C LEU A 258 10.23 17.58 -2.76
N ALA A 259 9.15 17.36 -3.51
CA ALA A 259 8.48 18.38 -4.30
C ALA A 259 8.11 19.62 -3.46
N THR A 260 7.52 19.42 -2.29
CA THR A 260 7.05 20.50 -1.43
C THR A 260 8.19 21.39 -0.93
N THR A 261 9.33 20.80 -0.58
CA THR A 261 10.56 21.55 -0.21
C THR A 261 11.17 22.30 -1.38
N LEU A 262 11.11 21.75 -2.60
CA LEU A 262 11.58 22.45 -3.81
C LEU A 262 10.69 23.65 -4.14
N LEU A 263 9.37 23.51 -4.03
CA LEU A 263 8.41 24.61 -4.21
C LEU A 263 8.60 25.69 -3.14
N ARG A 264 8.85 25.32 -1.87
CA ARG A 264 9.20 26.26 -0.80
C ARG A 264 10.42 27.11 -1.16
N LYS A 265 11.50 26.45 -1.64
CA LYS A 265 12.71 27.14 -2.10
C LYS A 265 12.46 28.04 -3.32
N LYS A 266 11.59 27.62 -4.24
CA LYS A 266 11.18 28.43 -5.40
C LYS A 266 10.40 29.66 -4.94
N ALA A 267 9.47 29.51 -4.00
CA ALA A 267 8.72 30.63 -3.41
C ALA A 267 9.63 31.61 -2.65
N GLU A 268 10.59 31.14 -1.85
CA GLU A 268 11.61 31.99 -1.23
C GLU A 268 12.44 32.77 -2.26
N ARG A 269 12.84 32.13 -3.37
CA ARG A 269 13.57 32.81 -4.45
C ARG A 269 12.71 33.88 -5.12
N LEU A 270 11.48 33.57 -5.49
CA LEU A 270 10.56 34.53 -6.13
C LEU A 270 10.27 35.72 -5.22
N ARG A 271 10.10 35.52 -3.91
CA ARG A 271 9.98 36.61 -2.93
C ARG A 271 11.19 37.54 -2.94
N ARG A 272 12.41 36.96 -2.98
CA ARG A 272 13.65 37.74 -3.00
C ARG A 272 13.86 38.51 -4.31
N GLU A 273 13.46 37.93 -5.44
CA GLU A 273 13.65 38.52 -6.77
C GLU A 273 12.59 39.58 -7.09
N THR A 274 11.34 39.35 -6.71
CA THR A 274 10.21 40.26 -7.00
C THR A 274 9.98 41.30 -5.90
N GLY A 275 10.43 41.02 -4.67
CA GLY A 275 10.09 41.82 -3.49
C GLY A 275 8.64 41.66 -3.03
N ASP A 276 7.87 40.74 -3.63
CA ASP A 276 6.47 40.49 -3.28
C ASP A 276 6.35 39.30 -2.31
N ASP A 277 5.94 39.60 -1.08
CA ASP A 277 5.71 38.62 -0.03
C ASP A 277 4.47 37.75 -0.27
N LYS A 278 3.73 37.92 -1.36
CA LYS A 278 2.55 37.10 -1.69
C LYS A 278 2.90 35.76 -2.31
N TYR A 279 4.12 35.55 -2.79
CA TYR A 279 4.55 34.23 -3.26
C TYR A 279 4.72 33.27 -2.08
N ARG A 280 3.94 32.19 -2.05
CA ARG A 280 3.97 31.16 -1.01
C ARG A 280 3.86 29.77 -1.64
N ALA A 281 4.50 28.78 -1.04
CA ALA A 281 4.18 27.38 -1.33
C ALA A 281 2.95 26.97 -0.51
N LEU A 282 2.10 26.11 -1.07
CA LEU A 282 0.87 25.65 -0.40
C LEU A 282 1.14 24.99 0.97
N GLU A 283 2.25 24.25 1.07
CA GLU A 283 2.69 23.62 2.31
C GLU A 283 3.00 24.64 3.43
N GLU A 284 3.45 25.87 3.11
CA GLU A 284 3.70 26.92 4.11
C GLU A 284 2.41 27.40 4.81
N LEU A 285 1.25 27.19 4.18
CA LEU A 285 -0.04 27.68 4.64
C LEU A 285 -0.80 26.63 5.46
N GLU A 286 -0.60 25.35 5.15
CA GLU A 286 -1.38 24.22 5.69
C GLU A 286 -0.60 23.35 6.69
N SER A 287 0.73 23.48 6.77
CA SER A 287 1.52 22.58 7.60
C SER A 287 1.28 22.83 9.10
N PRO A 288 0.94 21.77 9.88
CA PRO A 288 0.84 21.90 11.32
C PRO A 288 2.22 22.21 11.95
N PRO A 289 2.26 22.86 13.12
CA PRO A 289 3.51 23.12 13.83
C PRO A 289 4.32 21.85 14.06
N PHE A 290 5.64 21.92 13.94
CA PHE A 290 6.56 20.77 14.10
C PHE A 290 6.29 19.96 15.37
N LYS A 291 5.97 20.63 16.49
CA LYS A 291 5.65 19.98 17.77
C LYS A 291 4.37 19.13 17.70
N GLU A 292 3.33 19.63 17.03
CA GLU A 292 2.08 18.89 16.87
C GLU A 292 2.25 17.73 15.91
N MET A 293 2.98 17.94 14.81
CA MET A 293 3.31 16.88 13.87
C MET A 293 4.13 15.77 14.55
N MET A 294 5.15 16.11 15.35
CA MET A 294 5.97 15.13 16.07
C MET A 294 5.15 14.38 17.13
N LYS A 295 4.29 15.08 17.90
CA LYS A 295 3.37 14.45 18.85
C LYS A 295 2.45 13.45 18.15
N THR A 296 1.94 13.84 16.99
CA THR A 296 1.03 13.04 16.17
C THR A 296 1.76 11.82 15.59
N ALA A 297 2.97 12.00 15.06
CA ALA A 297 3.80 10.95 14.49
C ALA A 297 4.29 9.93 15.52
N LEU A 298 4.49 10.33 16.79
CA LEU A 298 4.87 9.41 17.87
C LEU A 298 3.67 8.66 18.47
N SER A 299 2.52 9.31 18.60
CA SER A 299 1.35 8.73 19.28
C SER A 299 0.50 7.83 18.37
N ARG A 300 0.30 8.21 17.10
CA ARG A 300 -0.55 7.46 16.15
C ARG A 300 -0.07 6.03 15.90
N PRO A 301 1.23 5.75 15.64
CA PRO A 301 1.73 4.39 15.41
C PRO A 301 1.41 3.43 16.58
N LEU A 302 1.62 3.89 17.82
CA LEU A 302 1.37 3.09 19.01
C LEU A 302 -0.13 2.81 19.20
N VAL A 303 -0.98 3.82 18.99
CA VAL A 303 -2.44 3.63 19.09
C VAL A 303 -2.92 2.66 18.01
N MET A 304 -2.47 2.82 16.75
CA MET A 304 -2.84 1.93 15.65
C MET A 304 -2.47 0.48 15.95
N LEU A 305 -1.28 0.21 16.49
CA LEU A 305 -0.85 -1.14 16.81
C LEU A 305 -1.81 -1.90 17.76
N PHE A 306 -2.44 -1.21 18.73
CA PHE A 306 -3.37 -1.83 19.68
C PHE A 306 -4.84 -1.76 19.27
N THR A 307 -5.18 -0.89 18.32
CA THR A 307 -6.57 -0.68 17.88
C THR A 307 -6.88 -1.39 16.57
N GLU A 308 -5.86 -1.69 15.76
CA GLU A 308 -6.00 -2.26 14.42
C GLU A 308 -5.51 -3.72 14.37
N PRO A 309 -6.42 -4.72 14.35
CA PRO A 309 -6.04 -6.13 14.42
C PRO A 309 -5.14 -6.57 13.27
N ILE A 310 -5.40 -6.12 12.04
CA ILE A 310 -4.58 -6.47 10.86
C ILE A 310 -3.14 -6.03 11.08
N LEU A 311 -2.93 -4.78 11.49
CA LEU A 311 -1.60 -4.25 11.78
C LEU A 311 -0.91 -5.04 12.91
N ALA A 312 -1.63 -5.37 13.99
CA ALA A 312 -1.08 -6.12 15.12
C ALA A 312 -0.57 -7.51 14.70
N PHE A 313 -1.41 -8.33 14.07
CA PHE A 313 -1.05 -9.69 13.66
C PHE A 313 0.04 -9.72 12.59
N MET A 314 -0.02 -8.82 11.61
CA MET A 314 1.03 -8.70 10.59
C MET A 314 2.35 -8.23 11.22
N THR A 315 2.30 -7.33 12.20
CA THR A 315 3.48 -6.92 12.96
C THR A 315 4.08 -8.08 13.74
N ILE A 316 3.28 -8.88 14.44
CA ILE A 316 3.75 -10.06 15.18
C ILE A 316 4.44 -11.05 14.22
N TYR A 317 3.81 -11.35 13.09
CA TYR A 317 4.38 -12.25 12.09
C TYR A 317 5.73 -11.72 11.60
N LEU A 318 5.77 -10.49 11.09
CA LEU A 318 6.99 -9.94 10.50
C LEU A 318 8.10 -9.77 11.55
N SER A 319 7.73 -9.47 12.80
CA SER A 319 8.66 -9.46 13.95
C SER A 319 9.28 -10.83 14.18
N PHE A 320 8.48 -11.90 14.20
CA PHE A 320 9.00 -13.26 14.33
C PHE A 320 9.98 -13.62 13.21
N VAL A 321 9.64 -13.32 11.95
CA VAL A 321 10.52 -13.58 10.80
C VAL A 321 11.84 -12.79 10.93
N TYR A 322 11.78 -11.53 11.41
CA TYR A 322 12.98 -10.74 11.70
C TYR A 322 13.84 -11.37 12.80
N SER A 323 13.19 -11.84 13.87
CA SER A 323 13.84 -12.48 14.99
C SER A 323 14.58 -13.73 14.55
N ILE A 324 14.00 -14.52 13.63
CA ILE A 324 14.72 -15.65 13.03
C ILE A 324 15.96 -15.19 12.28
N LEU A 325 15.90 -14.11 11.49
CA LEU A 325 17.09 -13.58 10.80
C LEU A 325 18.22 -13.27 11.78
N TYR A 326 17.93 -12.56 12.87
CA TYR A 326 18.94 -12.25 13.90
C TYR A 326 19.39 -13.48 14.67
N LEU A 327 18.49 -14.43 14.89
CA LEU A 327 18.80 -15.70 15.54
C LEU A 327 19.82 -16.50 14.72
N LEU A 328 19.69 -16.50 13.38
CA LEU A 328 20.63 -17.19 12.50
C LEU A 328 22.07 -16.66 12.61
N PHE A 329 22.27 -15.38 12.96
CA PHE A 329 23.62 -14.83 13.21
C PHE A 329 24.35 -15.51 14.37
N PHE A 330 23.63 -16.17 15.28
CA PHE A 330 24.20 -16.91 16.41
C PHE A 330 24.07 -18.43 16.20
N ALA A 331 22.94 -18.87 15.64
CA ALA A 331 22.69 -20.29 15.43
C ALA A 331 23.56 -20.91 14.33
N PHE A 332 23.93 -20.16 13.28
CA PHE A 332 24.85 -20.66 12.24
C PHE A 332 26.27 -20.86 12.80
N PRO A 333 26.88 -19.90 13.54
CA PRO A 333 28.13 -20.17 14.26
C PRO A 333 28.05 -21.41 15.15
N ILE A 334 26.98 -21.61 15.91
CA ILE A 334 26.81 -22.84 16.71
C ILE A 334 26.80 -24.08 15.79
N ALA A 335 26.05 -24.06 14.68
CA ALA A 335 25.92 -25.21 13.78
C ALA A 335 27.21 -25.54 13.00
N PHE A 336 28.00 -24.54 12.61
CA PHE A 336 29.14 -24.71 11.72
C PHE A 336 30.48 -24.59 12.43
N GLU A 337 30.65 -23.62 13.34
CA GLU A 337 31.89 -23.45 14.10
C GLU A 337 31.95 -24.44 15.27
N GLU A 338 30.91 -24.51 16.11
CA GLU A 338 30.96 -25.35 17.32
C GLU A 338 30.72 -26.84 17.01
N VAL A 339 29.68 -27.17 16.23
CA VAL A 339 29.33 -28.57 15.94
C VAL A 339 30.22 -29.19 14.85
N ARG A 340 30.70 -28.39 13.87
CA ARG A 340 31.46 -28.89 12.70
C ARG A 340 32.91 -28.42 12.62
N GLY A 341 33.34 -27.48 13.48
CA GLY A 341 34.73 -27.01 13.50
C GLY A 341 35.14 -26.13 12.32
N PHE A 342 34.20 -25.46 11.65
CA PHE A 342 34.52 -24.52 10.56
C PHE A 342 35.21 -23.27 11.14
N GLY A 343 36.14 -22.67 10.37
CA GLY A 343 36.68 -21.35 10.69
C GLY A 343 35.66 -20.23 10.53
N MET A 344 35.90 -19.07 11.15
CA MET A 344 34.99 -17.91 11.13
C MET A 344 34.66 -17.45 9.71
N GLY A 345 35.65 -17.41 8.80
CA GLY A 345 35.43 -17.06 7.40
C GLY A 345 34.51 -18.05 6.68
N MET A 346 34.74 -19.36 6.86
CA MET A 346 33.92 -20.41 6.25
C MET A 346 32.51 -20.46 6.82
N THR A 347 32.34 -20.22 8.13
CA THR A 347 31.02 -20.02 8.75
C THR A 347 30.29 -18.85 8.10
N GLY A 348 30.97 -17.73 7.86
CA GLY A 348 30.44 -16.59 7.11
C GLY A 348 29.97 -16.96 5.69
N VAL A 349 30.71 -17.83 4.97
CA VAL A 349 30.33 -18.33 3.63
C VAL A 349 28.99 -19.07 3.64
N THR A 350 28.61 -19.73 4.74
CA THR A 350 27.33 -20.45 4.81
C THR A 350 26.11 -19.53 4.68
N PHE A 351 26.23 -18.24 5.01
CA PHE A 351 25.18 -17.22 4.81
C PHE A 351 24.88 -16.93 3.35
N VAL A 352 25.77 -17.29 2.41
CA VAL A 352 25.49 -17.23 0.96
C VAL A 352 24.26 -18.05 0.61
N SER A 353 23.97 -19.13 1.34
CA SER A 353 22.73 -19.90 1.15
C SER A 353 21.47 -19.03 1.30
N ILE A 354 21.43 -18.17 2.33
CA ILE A 354 20.33 -17.21 2.56
C ILE A 354 20.29 -16.16 1.44
N MET A 355 21.45 -15.67 0.99
CA MET A 355 21.54 -14.72 -0.13
C MET A 355 20.96 -15.30 -1.44
N ILE A 356 21.26 -16.57 -1.74
CA ILE A 356 20.70 -17.26 -2.90
C ILE A 356 19.17 -17.32 -2.76
N GLY A 357 18.65 -17.68 -1.58
CA GLY A 357 17.21 -17.68 -1.31
C GLY A 357 16.54 -16.32 -1.54
N ILE A 358 17.14 -15.25 -1.00
CA ILE A 358 16.68 -13.86 -1.20
C ILE A 358 16.66 -13.48 -2.68
N THR A 359 17.73 -13.82 -3.40
CA THR A 359 17.87 -13.49 -4.82
C THR A 359 16.85 -14.27 -5.67
N THR A 360 16.65 -15.55 -5.40
CA THR A 360 15.64 -16.36 -6.08
C THR A 360 14.22 -15.82 -5.83
N ALA A 361 13.91 -15.39 -4.61
CA ALA A 361 12.62 -14.78 -4.31
C ALA A 361 12.41 -13.44 -5.04
N MET A 362 13.44 -12.59 -5.13
CA MET A 362 13.40 -11.37 -5.94
C MET A 362 13.07 -11.64 -7.41
N LEU A 363 13.63 -12.72 -7.99
CA LEU A 363 13.37 -13.08 -9.39
C LEU A 363 11.92 -13.53 -9.63
N VAL A 364 11.25 -14.05 -8.61
CA VAL A 364 9.84 -14.49 -8.67
C VAL A 364 8.87 -13.32 -8.45
N MET A 365 9.27 -12.26 -7.73
CA MET A 365 8.39 -11.12 -7.40
C MET A 365 7.74 -10.42 -8.60
N PRO A 366 8.41 -10.19 -9.74
CA PRO A 366 7.77 -9.59 -10.92
C PRO A 366 6.57 -10.39 -11.45
N PHE A 367 6.57 -11.72 -11.28
CA PHE A 367 5.42 -12.55 -11.65
C PHE A 367 4.24 -12.27 -10.73
N GLN A 368 4.49 -12.10 -9.43
CA GLN A 368 3.44 -11.69 -8.50
C GLN A 368 2.91 -10.29 -8.81
N GLU A 369 3.75 -9.32 -9.14
CA GLU A 369 3.27 -7.97 -9.48
C GLU A 369 2.34 -7.99 -10.71
N LYS A 370 2.59 -8.88 -11.68
CA LYS A 370 1.66 -9.11 -12.81
C LYS A 370 0.32 -9.67 -12.33
N ILE A 371 0.33 -10.61 -11.39
CA ILE A 371 -0.88 -11.16 -10.79
C ILE A 371 -1.63 -10.06 -10.05
N TYR A 372 -0.95 -9.30 -9.19
CA TYR A 372 -1.53 -8.19 -8.45
C TYR A 372 -2.16 -7.17 -9.39
N ALA A 373 -1.43 -6.71 -10.42
CA ALA A 373 -1.94 -5.77 -11.42
C ALA A 373 -3.18 -6.29 -12.17
N HIS A 374 -3.26 -7.60 -12.40
CA HIS A 374 -4.45 -8.23 -12.98
C HIS A 374 -5.66 -8.13 -12.05
N TYR A 375 -5.49 -8.40 -10.75
CA TYR A 375 -6.56 -8.31 -9.75
C TYR A 375 -6.94 -6.87 -9.38
N THR A 376 -6.02 -5.92 -9.49
CA THR A 376 -6.25 -4.49 -9.17
C THR A 376 -6.55 -3.62 -10.37
N LYS A 377 -6.79 -4.22 -11.54
CA LYS A 377 -7.09 -3.48 -12.78
C LYS A 377 -8.37 -2.62 -12.66
N PHE A 378 -9.28 -2.95 -11.75
CA PHE A 378 -10.60 -2.32 -11.61
C PHE A 378 -10.90 -1.82 -10.20
N GLY A 379 -9.87 -1.67 -9.35
CA GLY A 379 -10.01 -1.20 -7.97
C GLY A 379 -8.91 -1.71 -7.06
N THR A 380 -8.93 -1.29 -5.80
CA THR A 380 -7.97 -1.74 -4.80
C THR A 380 -8.41 -3.08 -4.21
N TYR A 381 -7.54 -4.10 -4.28
CA TYR A 381 -7.76 -5.40 -3.65
C TYR A 381 -6.51 -5.79 -2.85
N PRO A 382 -6.36 -5.25 -1.62
CA PRO A 382 -5.17 -5.48 -0.80
C PRO A 382 -4.86 -6.96 -0.60
N GLU A 383 -5.88 -7.82 -0.47
CA GLU A 383 -5.73 -9.27 -0.28
C GLU A 383 -4.92 -9.97 -1.37
N ALA A 384 -4.89 -9.46 -2.61
CA ALA A 384 -4.03 -10.03 -3.66
C ALA A 384 -2.54 -9.94 -3.31
N ARG A 385 -2.12 -9.04 -2.40
CA ARG A 385 -0.73 -8.99 -1.89
C ARG A 385 -0.35 -10.22 -1.08
N LEU A 386 -1.32 -10.97 -0.55
CA LEU A 386 -1.08 -12.09 0.38
C LEU A 386 -0.68 -13.40 -0.31
N PHE A 387 -0.84 -13.55 -1.63
CA PHE A 387 -0.51 -14.82 -2.32
C PHE A 387 0.93 -15.32 -2.07
N PRO A 388 1.99 -14.50 -2.21
CA PRO A 388 3.35 -14.92 -1.89
C PRO A 388 3.52 -15.16 -0.39
N MET A 389 2.83 -14.39 0.45
CA MET A 389 2.86 -14.57 1.91
C MET A 389 2.33 -15.93 2.33
N MET A 390 1.25 -16.42 1.69
CA MET A 390 0.71 -17.76 1.91
C MET A 390 1.74 -18.86 1.58
N VAL A 391 2.45 -18.71 0.45
CA VAL A 391 3.54 -19.63 0.08
C VAL A 391 4.69 -19.56 1.10
N GLY A 392 5.13 -18.34 1.45
CA GLY A 392 6.16 -18.11 2.46
C GLY A 392 5.80 -18.67 3.84
N ALA A 393 4.52 -18.68 4.19
CA ALA A 393 4.03 -19.18 5.47
C ALA A 393 4.16 -20.70 5.64
N ILE A 394 4.21 -21.45 4.53
CA ILE A 394 4.50 -22.89 4.54
C ILE A 394 6.02 -23.12 4.51
N ILE A 395 6.76 -22.35 3.71
CA ILE A 395 8.20 -22.54 3.52
C ILE A 395 8.97 -22.19 4.79
N LEU A 396 8.59 -21.14 5.52
CA LEU A 396 9.27 -20.72 6.75
C LEU A 396 9.37 -21.83 7.81
N PRO A 397 8.27 -22.44 8.30
CA PRO A 397 8.36 -23.53 9.28
C PRO A 397 9.09 -24.73 8.70
N SER A 398 8.90 -25.05 7.42
CA SER A 398 9.65 -26.12 6.74
C SER A 398 11.17 -25.87 6.80
N ALA A 399 11.62 -24.63 6.56
CA ALA A 399 13.02 -24.24 6.67
C ALA A 399 13.56 -24.43 8.10
N LEU A 400 12.75 -24.09 9.11
CA LEU A 400 13.12 -24.23 10.52
C LEU A 400 13.17 -25.71 10.95
N PHE A 401 12.28 -26.56 10.46
CA PHE A 401 12.36 -28.01 10.66
C PHE A 401 13.64 -28.57 10.05
N VAL A 402 13.95 -28.23 8.79
CA VAL A 402 15.20 -28.68 8.16
C VAL A 402 16.40 -28.21 8.98
N PHE A 403 16.42 -26.97 9.47
CA PHE A 403 17.48 -26.48 10.34
C PHE A 403 17.63 -27.29 11.63
N ALA A 404 16.52 -27.54 12.33
CA ALA A 404 16.50 -28.25 13.60
C ALA A 404 17.09 -29.66 13.50
N PHE A 405 16.76 -30.37 12.42
CA PHE A 405 17.15 -31.78 12.25
C PHE A 405 18.44 -31.98 11.46
N THR A 406 19.03 -30.91 10.89
CA THR A 406 20.31 -31.01 10.17
C THR A 406 21.44 -30.23 10.83
N GLY A 407 21.14 -29.17 11.58
CA GLY A 407 22.13 -28.28 12.18
C GLY A 407 22.86 -28.88 13.37
N GLY A 408 22.15 -29.62 14.23
CA GLY A 408 22.68 -30.12 15.50
C GLY A 408 23.57 -31.36 15.42
N TYR A 409 23.82 -31.88 14.23
CA TYR A 409 24.51 -33.16 14.03
C TYR A 409 25.75 -33.00 13.14
N SER A 410 26.92 -33.33 13.67
CA SER A 410 28.20 -33.26 12.94
C SER A 410 28.30 -34.26 11.78
N HIS A 411 27.62 -35.41 11.89
CA HIS A 411 27.59 -36.44 10.85
C HIS A 411 26.67 -36.09 9.66
N VAL A 412 25.73 -35.16 9.84
CA VAL A 412 24.86 -34.70 8.76
C VAL A 412 25.64 -33.70 7.90
N HIS A 413 25.65 -33.95 6.59
CA HIS A 413 26.38 -33.14 5.62
C HIS A 413 26.03 -31.65 5.77
N TRP A 414 27.07 -30.79 5.76
CA TRP A 414 26.97 -29.35 6.00
C TRP A 414 26.00 -28.62 5.05
N ILE A 415 25.66 -29.22 3.91
CA ILE A 415 24.67 -28.68 2.98
C ILE A 415 23.25 -28.70 3.56
N GLY A 416 22.93 -29.59 4.50
CA GLY A 416 21.58 -29.68 5.10
C GLY A 416 21.14 -28.36 5.74
N PRO A 417 21.92 -27.79 6.69
CA PRO A 417 21.61 -26.48 7.26
C PRO A 417 21.66 -25.34 6.24
N CYS A 418 22.50 -25.44 5.20
CA CYS A 418 22.50 -24.46 4.10
C CYS A 418 21.22 -24.51 3.26
N VAL A 419 20.63 -25.68 3.02
CA VAL A 419 19.32 -25.80 2.35
C VAL A 419 18.24 -25.09 3.16
N SER A 420 18.27 -25.22 4.50
CA SER A 420 17.40 -24.41 5.37
C SER A 420 17.66 -22.90 5.19
N GLY A 421 18.93 -22.47 5.15
CA GLY A 421 19.28 -21.07 4.89
C GLY A 421 18.67 -20.54 3.58
N PHE A 422 18.75 -21.31 2.49
CA PHE A 422 18.10 -20.99 1.22
C PHE A 422 16.58 -20.85 1.36
N MET A 423 15.91 -21.85 1.96
CA MET A 423 14.47 -21.83 2.16
C MET A 423 14.02 -20.64 3.03
N PHE A 424 14.78 -20.34 4.08
CA PHE A 424 14.55 -19.19 4.95
C PHE A 424 14.70 -17.88 4.20
N GLY A 425 15.78 -17.68 3.44
CA GLY A 425 16.00 -16.46 2.64
C GLY A 425 14.91 -16.25 1.61
N PHE A 426 14.42 -17.33 0.99
CA PHE A 426 13.29 -17.29 0.07
C PHE A 426 11.99 -16.87 0.78
N ALA A 427 11.65 -17.53 1.89
CA ALA A 427 10.45 -17.20 2.68
C ALA A 427 10.50 -15.80 3.29
N LEU A 428 11.68 -15.36 3.75
CA LEU A 428 11.92 -14.04 4.33
C LEU A 428 11.42 -12.95 3.38
N ILE A 429 11.83 -13.00 2.12
CA ILE A 429 11.41 -12.03 1.10
C ILE A 429 9.90 -12.11 0.82
N LEU A 430 9.37 -13.32 0.60
CA LEU A 430 7.95 -13.49 0.28
C LEU A 430 7.07 -12.89 1.38
N LEU A 431 7.39 -13.18 2.64
CA LEU A 431 6.64 -12.71 3.80
C LEU A 431 6.77 -11.20 3.98
N TYR A 432 7.98 -10.65 3.85
CA TYR A 432 8.23 -9.23 4.12
C TYR A 432 7.67 -8.28 3.10
N ILE A 433 7.87 -8.56 1.81
CA ILE A 433 7.37 -7.68 0.75
C ILE A 433 5.85 -7.70 0.78
N SER A 434 5.24 -8.88 0.74
CA SER A 434 3.78 -9.01 0.81
C SER A 434 3.19 -8.39 2.08
N GLY A 435 3.80 -8.62 3.24
CA GLY A 435 3.28 -8.11 4.50
C GLY A 435 3.37 -6.59 4.61
N ASN A 436 4.48 -5.98 4.14
CA ASN A 436 4.60 -4.52 4.10
C ASN A 436 3.60 -3.91 3.10
N SER A 437 3.52 -4.44 1.88
CA SER A 437 2.58 -3.95 0.87
C SER A 437 1.12 -4.09 1.32
N TYR A 438 0.77 -5.21 1.95
CA TYR A 438 -0.58 -5.40 2.49
C TYR A 438 -0.94 -4.38 3.58
N ILE A 439 0.00 -4.05 4.49
CA ILE A 439 -0.22 -3.01 5.50
C ILE A 439 -0.41 -1.64 4.84
N VAL A 440 0.42 -1.30 3.85
CA VAL A 440 0.29 -0.03 3.11
C VAL A 440 -1.07 0.06 2.43
N ASP A 441 -1.45 -0.98 1.69
CA ASP A 441 -2.70 -0.99 0.93
C ASP A 441 -3.95 -1.03 1.84
N CYS A 442 -3.85 -1.63 3.04
CA CYS A 442 -4.95 -1.62 4.02
C CYS A 442 -5.11 -0.27 4.76
N TYR A 443 -4.05 0.54 4.85
CA TYR A 443 -4.01 1.77 5.64
C TYR A 443 -3.44 2.93 4.81
N SER A 444 -3.92 3.11 3.58
CA SER A 444 -3.31 4.04 2.60
C SER A 444 -3.10 5.46 3.16
N ASP A 445 -4.08 6.00 3.88
CA ASP A 445 -4.04 7.36 4.46
C ASP A 445 -3.11 7.46 5.68
N TYR A 446 -2.81 6.33 6.32
CA TYR A 446 -1.99 6.23 7.53
C TYR A 446 -0.76 5.31 7.33
N ALA A 447 -0.34 5.08 6.08
CA ALA A 447 0.63 4.03 5.74
C ALA A 447 1.98 4.25 6.41
N ALA A 448 2.46 5.51 6.45
CA ALA A 448 3.71 5.87 7.11
C ALA A 448 3.68 5.55 8.63
N SER A 449 2.56 5.86 9.30
CA SER A 449 2.38 5.58 10.73
C SER A 449 2.30 4.08 11.01
N ALA A 450 1.58 3.32 10.19
CA ALA A 450 1.48 1.87 10.31
C ALA A 450 2.84 1.17 10.11
N ILE A 451 3.60 1.58 9.09
CA ILE A 451 4.94 1.05 8.83
C ILE A 451 5.92 1.41 9.94
N ALA A 452 5.85 2.62 10.50
CA ALA A 452 6.66 3.02 11.65
C ALA A 452 6.36 2.17 12.89
N ALA A 453 5.08 1.96 13.22
CA ALA A 453 4.65 1.14 14.36
C ALA A 453 5.22 -0.28 14.27
N LYS A 454 4.95 -0.93 13.13
CA LYS A 454 5.44 -2.27 12.82
C LYS A 454 6.96 -2.36 12.90
N THR A 455 7.65 -1.36 12.35
CA THR A 455 9.12 -1.31 12.32
C THR A 455 9.70 -1.21 13.72
N LEU A 456 9.14 -0.38 14.60
CA LEU A 456 9.57 -0.24 15.99
C LEU A 456 9.46 -1.58 16.73
N VAL A 457 8.28 -2.20 16.72
CA VAL A 457 8.02 -3.47 17.42
C VAL A 457 8.94 -4.57 16.88
N ARG A 458 9.03 -4.70 15.56
CA ARG A 458 9.91 -5.65 14.89
C ARG A 458 11.35 -5.50 15.35
N SER A 459 11.87 -4.28 15.36
CA SER A 459 13.26 -4.02 15.76
C SER A 459 13.48 -4.31 17.24
N LEU A 460 12.55 -3.96 18.13
CA LEU A 460 12.66 -4.27 19.56
C LEU A 460 12.66 -5.79 19.81
N ILE A 461 11.73 -6.53 19.18
CA ILE A 461 11.67 -8.00 19.32
C ILE A 461 12.91 -8.65 18.72
N GLY A 462 13.37 -8.20 17.55
CA GLY A 462 14.61 -8.68 16.93
C GLY A 462 15.85 -8.39 17.77
N ALA A 463 15.90 -7.23 18.43
CA ALA A 463 17.02 -6.85 19.28
C ALA A 463 17.14 -7.70 20.55
N MET A 464 16.05 -8.28 21.06
CA MET A 464 16.11 -9.16 22.23
C MET A 464 16.77 -10.51 21.93
N VAL A 465 16.73 -10.96 20.67
CA VAL A 465 17.18 -12.29 20.23
C VAL A 465 18.65 -12.58 20.57
N PRO A 466 19.63 -11.71 20.25
CA PRO A 466 21.03 -11.89 20.64
C PRO A 466 21.29 -12.21 22.12
N LEU A 467 20.40 -11.82 23.03
CA LEU A 467 20.62 -11.93 24.47
C LEU A 467 20.34 -13.33 25.04
N TYR A 468 19.52 -14.14 24.35
CA TYR A 468 19.12 -15.45 24.85
C TYR A 468 19.41 -16.61 23.89
N VAL A 469 19.72 -16.36 22.61
CA VAL A 469 19.81 -17.43 21.60
C VAL A 469 20.91 -18.44 21.91
N THR A 470 22.09 -18.00 22.31
CA THR A 470 23.20 -18.90 22.65
C THR A 470 22.79 -19.84 23.79
N GLN A 471 22.22 -19.28 24.86
CA GLN A 471 21.74 -20.04 26.02
C GLN A 471 20.58 -20.96 25.64
N MET A 472 19.68 -20.53 24.74
CA MET A 472 18.57 -21.35 24.25
C MET A 472 19.08 -22.60 23.52
N PHE A 473 20.01 -22.44 22.56
CA PHE A 473 20.54 -23.56 21.79
C PHE A 473 21.43 -24.49 22.61
N HIS A 474 22.20 -23.97 23.57
CA HIS A 474 23.04 -24.79 24.43
C HIS A 474 22.25 -25.54 25.51
N ASN A 475 21.28 -24.88 26.19
CA ASN A 475 20.57 -25.47 27.32
C ASN A 475 19.39 -26.36 26.90
N MET A 476 18.64 -26.00 25.85
CA MET A 476 17.56 -26.85 25.34
C MET A 476 18.07 -27.97 24.43
N GLY A 477 19.30 -27.82 23.94
CA GLY A 477 19.83 -28.62 22.84
C GLY A 477 19.41 -28.07 21.48
N PHE A 478 20.33 -28.12 20.52
CA PHE A 478 20.19 -27.50 19.21
C PHE A 478 18.90 -27.91 18.49
N GLN A 479 18.60 -29.22 18.50
CA GLN A 479 17.44 -29.78 17.83
C GLN A 479 16.12 -29.26 18.43
N TYR A 480 16.00 -29.27 19.76
CA TYR A 480 14.76 -28.85 20.43
C TYR A 480 14.54 -27.34 20.35
N ALA A 481 15.62 -26.55 20.41
CA ALA A 481 15.56 -25.12 20.16
C ALA A 481 15.04 -24.83 18.75
N GLY A 482 15.59 -25.48 17.71
CA GLY A 482 15.10 -25.37 16.34
C GLY A 482 13.66 -25.85 16.16
N LEU A 483 13.28 -26.96 16.81
CA LEU A 483 11.93 -27.51 16.77
C LEU A 483 10.90 -26.55 17.37
N LEU A 484 11.21 -25.92 18.52
CA LEU A 484 10.33 -24.93 19.14
C LEU A 484 10.05 -23.77 18.16
N LEU A 485 11.09 -23.24 17.52
CA LEU A 485 10.93 -22.16 16.53
C LEU A 485 10.09 -22.61 15.34
N ALA A 486 10.29 -23.84 14.85
CA ALA A 486 9.49 -24.40 13.76
C ALA A 486 8.01 -24.51 14.14
N LEU A 487 7.70 -24.97 15.37
CA LEU A 487 6.33 -25.08 15.87
C LEU A 487 5.67 -23.70 16.04
N VAL A 488 6.40 -22.70 16.53
CA VAL A 488 5.89 -21.31 16.55
C VAL A 488 5.63 -20.81 15.13
N GLY A 489 6.51 -21.12 14.18
CA GLY A 489 6.32 -20.86 12.75
C GLY A 489 5.02 -21.48 12.20
N VAL A 490 4.73 -22.72 12.56
CA VAL A 490 3.46 -23.40 12.19
C VAL A 490 2.26 -22.72 12.84
N ALA A 491 2.37 -22.29 14.10
CA ALA A 491 1.27 -21.63 14.80
C ALA A 491 0.88 -20.28 14.17
N ILE A 492 1.84 -19.53 13.63
CA ILE A 492 1.58 -18.23 12.98
C ILE A 492 1.28 -18.36 11.47
N ALA A 493 1.61 -19.48 10.84
CA ALA A 493 1.41 -19.71 9.40
C ALA A 493 -0.04 -19.48 8.90
N PRO A 494 -1.11 -19.71 9.69
CA PRO A 494 -2.49 -19.45 9.25
C PRO A 494 -2.83 -17.97 9.05
N ILE A 495 -2.09 -17.02 9.63
CA ILE A 495 -2.42 -15.58 9.60
C ILE A 495 -2.71 -15.05 8.18
N PRO A 496 -1.84 -15.23 7.16
CA PRO A 496 -2.13 -14.76 5.80
C PRO A 496 -3.35 -15.44 5.18
N TYR A 497 -3.62 -16.71 5.49
CA TYR A 497 -4.81 -17.41 5.00
C TYR A 497 -6.10 -16.87 5.62
N ILE A 498 -6.06 -16.55 6.92
CA ILE A 498 -7.17 -15.94 7.64
C ILE A 498 -7.46 -14.55 7.06
N PHE A 499 -6.45 -13.71 6.86
CA PHE A 499 -6.65 -12.39 6.28
C PHE A 499 -6.99 -12.41 4.79
N TYR A 500 -6.54 -13.40 4.03
CA TYR A 500 -7.01 -13.57 2.66
C TYR A 500 -8.52 -13.84 2.60
N LYS A 501 -9.06 -14.64 3.54
CA LYS A 501 -10.48 -14.98 3.57
C LYS A 501 -11.36 -13.93 4.28
N PHE A 502 -10.85 -13.29 5.33
CA PHE A 502 -11.63 -12.43 6.22
C PHE A 502 -11.13 -10.98 6.28
N GLY A 503 -10.08 -10.61 5.55
CA GLY A 503 -9.44 -9.29 5.59
C GLY A 503 -10.43 -8.15 5.34
N ALA A 504 -11.25 -8.26 4.30
CA ALA A 504 -12.28 -7.27 3.98
C ALA A 504 -13.28 -7.07 5.13
N SER A 505 -13.72 -8.15 5.78
CA SER A 505 -14.64 -8.07 6.93
C SER A 505 -13.99 -7.41 8.16
N VAL A 506 -12.70 -7.66 8.39
CA VAL A 506 -11.95 -7.02 9.48
C VAL A 506 -11.72 -5.53 9.19
N ARG A 507 -11.40 -5.17 7.94
CA ARG A 507 -11.26 -3.77 7.52
C ARG A 507 -12.56 -2.98 7.59
N ALA A 508 -13.68 -3.61 7.22
CA ALA A 508 -15.01 -3.01 7.30
C ALA A 508 -15.38 -2.52 8.72
N ARG A 509 -14.77 -3.11 9.76
CA ARG A 509 -15.00 -2.74 11.17
C ARG A 509 -13.97 -1.76 11.71
N SER A 510 -12.97 -1.37 10.90
CA SER A 510 -11.93 -0.43 11.28
C SER A 510 -12.33 1.00 10.90
N ALA A 511 -12.06 1.94 11.80
CA ALA A 511 -12.25 3.36 11.56
C ALA A 511 -11.11 3.99 10.73
N ARG A 512 -10.00 3.25 10.49
CA ARG A 512 -8.78 3.78 9.85
C ARG A 512 -8.30 2.96 8.66
N ALA A 513 -8.83 1.76 8.46
CA ALA A 513 -8.51 0.96 7.29
C ALA A 513 -9.27 1.48 6.07
N THR A 514 -8.66 1.38 4.89
CA THR A 514 -9.31 1.70 3.63
C THR A 514 -10.54 0.79 3.47
N GLN A 515 -11.74 1.38 3.51
CA GLN A 515 -12.98 0.62 3.49
C GLN A 515 -13.26 0.06 2.09
N THR A 516 -13.67 -1.21 2.05
CA THR A 516 -13.99 -1.89 0.79
C THR A 516 -15.44 -1.58 0.41
N PRO A 517 -15.75 -1.32 -0.88
CA PRO A 517 -17.10 -1.05 -1.39
C PRO A 517 -18.25 -1.94 -0.89
N ALA A 518 -17.94 -3.17 -0.45
CA ALA A 518 -18.91 -4.16 0.05
C ALA A 518 -19.56 -3.78 1.39
N LEU A 519 -19.07 -2.74 2.09
CA LEU A 519 -19.55 -2.31 3.40
C LEU A 519 -21.07 -2.04 3.44
N HIS A 520 -21.62 -1.49 2.36
CA HIS A 520 -23.03 -1.11 2.29
C HIS A 520 -23.94 -2.23 1.76
N ALA A 521 -23.38 -3.31 1.22
CA ALA A 521 -24.14 -4.31 0.47
C ALA A 521 -25.18 -5.04 1.34
N GLU A 522 -24.85 -5.37 2.59
CA GLU A 522 -25.80 -6.00 3.52
C GLU A 522 -26.93 -5.03 3.91
N ALA A 523 -26.60 -3.80 4.29
CA ALA A 523 -27.61 -2.78 4.64
C ALA A 523 -28.53 -2.43 3.46
N ILE A 524 -27.98 -2.45 2.24
CA ILE A 524 -28.77 -2.28 1.01
C ILE A 524 -29.69 -3.49 0.81
N PHE A 525 -29.19 -4.72 1.00
CA PHE A 525 -30.01 -5.93 0.87
C PHE A 525 -31.17 -5.95 1.86
N GLU A 526 -30.97 -5.48 3.10
CA GLU A 526 -32.03 -5.36 4.10
C GLU A 526 -33.05 -4.27 3.77
N ALA A 527 -32.64 -3.23 3.03
CA ALA A 527 -33.51 -2.11 2.67
C ALA A 527 -34.38 -2.36 1.42
N ILE A 528 -34.12 -3.43 0.65
CA ILE A 528 -34.81 -3.75 -0.61
C ILE A 528 -35.77 -4.92 -0.44
N ASP A 529 -36.93 -4.86 -1.11
CA ASP A 529 -37.93 -5.94 -1.07
C ASP A 529 -37.90 -6.83 -2.33
N LEU A 530 -38.66 -7.92 -2.31
CA LEU A 530 -38.74 -8.87 -3.43
C LEU A 530 -39.29 -8.26 -4.73
N SER A 531 -40.07 -7.17 -4.64
CA SER A 531 -40.73 -6.56 -5.80
C SER A 531 -39.73 -5.85 -6.72
N LEU A 532 -38.60 -5.40 -6.19
CA LEU A 532 -37.53 -4.74 -6.94
C LEU A 532 -36.84 -5.65 -7.97
N TRP A 533 -36.87 -6.98 -7.77
CA TRP A 533 -36.24 -7.94 -8.67
C TRP A 533 -37.09 -8.26 -9.91
N GLN A 534 -38.34 -7.80 -9.96
CA GLN A 534 -39.32 -8.15 -10.99
C GLN A 534 -38.86 -7.80 -12.42
N TYR A 535 -38.07 -6.74 -12.57
CA TYR A 535 -37.61 -6.26 -13.88
C TYR A 535 -36.09 -6.37 -14.06
N LEU A 536 -35.37 -6.88 -13.05
CA LEU A 536 -33.92 -7.06 -13.11
C LEU A 536 -33.57 -8.41 -13.74
N PRO A 537 -32.48 -8.50 -14.52
CA PRO A 537 -32.10 -9.75 -15.17
C PRO A 537 -31.42 -10.76 -14.22
N PHE A 538 -31.39 -10.48 -12.92
CA PHE A 538 -30.74 -11.24 -11.86
C PHE A 538 -31.57 -11.16 -10.57
N GLY A 539 -31.20 -11.97 -9.57
CA GLY A 539 -31.96 -12.15 -8.33
C GLY A 539 -33.33 -12.84 -8.56
N PRO A 540 -34.21 -12.90 -7.55
CA PRO A 540 -33.98 -12.50 -6.16
C PRO A 540 -32.85 -13.30 -5.52
N PHE A 541 -32.23 -12.75 -4.48
CA PHE A 541 -31.21 -13.45 -3.70
C PHE A 541 -31.79 -13.87 -2.36
N ASP A 542 -31.44 -15.07 -1.91
CA ASP A 542 -32.05 -15.69 -0.73
C ASP A 542 -31.44 -15.19 0.60
N SER A 543 -30.28 -14.51 0.53
CA SER A 543 -29.61 -13.92 1.69
C SER A 543 -28.71 -12.75 1.29
N ALA A 544 -28.39 -11.89 2.26
CA ALA A 544 -27.44 -10.78 2.06
C ALA A 544 -26.07 -11.28 1.59
N ARG A 545 -25.65 -12.43 2.11
CA ARG A 545 -24.42 -13.10 1.69
C ARG A 545 -24.46 -13.53 0.22
N HIS A 546 -25.57 -14.15 -0.20
CA HIS A 546 -25.77 -14.54 -1.61
C HIS A 546 -25.77 -13.31 -2.52
N PHE A 547 -26.37 -12.19 -2.09
CA PHE A 547 -26.31 -10.91 -2.81
C PHE A 547 -24.87 -10.39 -2.96
N VAL A 548 -24.06 -10.43 -1.90
CA VAL A 548 -22.64 -10.02 -1.96
C VAL A 548 -21.83 -10.94 -2.87
N GLU A 549 -21.92 -12.25 -2.68
CA GLU A 549 -21.09 -13.22 -3.41
C GLU A 549 -21.42 -13.24 -4.92
N GLU A 550 -22.70 -13.24 -5.31
CA GLU A 550 -23.10 -13.34 -6.73
C GLU A 550 -23.12 -11.98 -7.44
N LEU A 551 -23.78 -10.96 -6.87
CA LEU A 551 -23.91 -9.67 -7.55
C LEU A 551 -22.64 -8.84 -7.39
N TRP A 552 -22.11 -8.71 -6.18
CA TRP A 552 -20.99 -7.82 -5.93
C TRP A 552 -19.66 -8.47 -6.34
N GLU A 553 -19.29 -9.58 -5.72
CA GLU A 553 -18.02 -10.26 -5.97
C GLU A 553 -18.01 -11.01 -7.30
N GLY A 554 -19.12 -11.65 -7.65
CA GLY A 554 -19.24 -12.46 -8.87
C GLY A 554 -19.40 -11.65 -10.14
N ARG A 555 -20.09 -10.51 -10.08
CA ARG A 555 -20.36 -9.66 -11.26
C ARG A 555 -19.62 -8.33 -11.23
N MET A 556 -19.87 -7.47 -10.24
CA MET A 556 -19.33 -6.11 -10.24
C MET A 556 -17.80 -6.11 -10.19
N LEU A 557 -17.19 -6.87 -9.28
CA LEU A 557 -15.72 -6.94 -9.17
C LEU A 557 -15.04 -7.61 -10.36
N ARG A 558 -15.71 -8.54 -11.05
CA ARG A 558 -15.11 -9.35 -12.13
C ARG A 558 -15.30 -8.74 -13.52
N ARG A 559 -16.21 -7.78 -13.70
CA ARG A 559 -16.53 -7.20 -15.01
C ARG A 559 -16.07 -5.75 -15.09
N SER A 560 -15.02 -5.56 -15.86
CA SER A 560 -14.33 -4.29 -16.11
C SER A 560 -15.20 -3.10 -16.56
N GLY A 561 -16.36 -3.38 -17.18
CA GLY A 561 -17.28 -2.35 -17.67
C GLY A 561 -18.46 -2.08 -16.74
N GLU A 562 -18.47 -2.66 -15.53
CA GLU A 562 -19.54 -2.47 -14.54
C GLU A 562 -18.99 -1.76 -13.29
N THR A 563 -19.57 -0.61 -12.94
CA THR A 563 -19.26 0.17 -11.72
C THR A 563 -20.57 0.44 -10.98
N LEU A 564 -20.61 0.19 -9.67
CA LEU A 564 -21.79 0.46 -8.85
C LEU A 564 -21.49 1.51 -7.78
N PHE A 565 -22.44 2.42 -7.62
CA PHE A 565 -22.48 3.50 -6.65
C PHE A 565 -23.59 3.25 -5.63
N VAL A 566 -23.33 3.69 -4.41
CA VAL A 566 -24.31 3.71 -3.35
C VAL A 566 -24.99 5.07 -3.35
N VAL A 567 -26.32 5.07 -3.23
CA VAL A 567 -27.13 6.28 -3.18
C VAL A 567 -27.45 6.59 -1.72
N GLN A 568 -27.04 7.76 -1.24
CA GLN A 568 -27.33 8.24 0.11
C GLN A 568 -28.25 9.47 0.06
N ASP A 569 -29.32 9.45 0.87
CA ASP A 569 -30.20 10.60 1.04
C ASP A 569 -29.86 11.34 2.34
N LYS A 570 -29.10 12.44 2.21
CA LYS A 570 -28.72 13.31 3.34
C LYS A 570 -29.89 14.08 3.94
N THR A 571 -31.04 14.17 3.26
CA THR A 571 -32.21 14.89 3.79
C THR A 571 -32.96 14.07 4.85
N LYS A 572 -32.66 12.78 4.96
CA LYS A 572 -33.27 11.86 5.91
C LYS A 572 -32.19 11.04 6.61
N PRO A 573 -31.64 11.50 7.74
CA PRO A 573 -30.71 10.70 8.52
C PRO A 573 -31.38 9.46 9.10
N ASP A 574 -30.60 8.40 9.32
CA ASP A 574 -31.03 7.17 9.98
C ASP A 574 -31.09 7.33 11.51
N ALA A 575 -31.36 6.24 12.23
CA ALA A 575 -31.50 6.26 13.69
C ALA A 575 -30.22 6.68 14.44
N ASN A 576 -29.06 6.64 13.78
CA ASN A 576 -27.76 7.02 14.34
C ASN A 576 -27.32 8.43 13.91
N GLY A 577 -28.11 9.13 13.08
CA GLY A 577 -27.78 10.46 12.57
C GLY A 577 -26.98 10.44 11.26
N GLU A 578 -26.74 9.27 10.66
CA GLU A 578 -25.99 9.13 9.40
C GLU A 578 -26.92 9.23 8.18
N PRO A 579 -26.45 9.66 6.99
CA PRO A 579 -27.27 9.71 5.77
C PRO A 579 -27.95 8.37 5.46
N ALA A 580 -29.25 8.35 5.21
CA ALA A 580 -29.94 7.09 4.97
C ALA A 580 -29.56 6.48 3.61
N LEU A 581 -29.15 5.21 3.64
CA LEU A 581 -28.93 4.38 2.47
C LEU A 581 -30.22 4.22 1.66
N ALA A 582 -30.21 4.75 0.44
CA ALA A 582 -31.36 4.82 -0.44
C ALA A 582 -31.37 3.77 -1.56
N GLY A 583 -30.21 3.20 -1.89
CA GLY A 583 -30.12 2.13 -2.85
C GLY A 583 -28.79 2.11 -3.60
N THR A 584 -28.79 1.54 -4.81
CA THR A 584 -27.64 1.49 -5.71
C THR A 584 -27.99 1.98 -7.10
N ILE A 585 -26.99 2.47 -7.80
CA ILE A 585 -27.05 2.80 -9.22
C ILE A 585 -25.65 2.62 -9.82
N GLY A 586 -25.52 2.35 -11.12
CA GLY A 586 -24.21 2.12 -11.69
C GLY A 586 -24.09 2.44 -13.17
N TYR A 587 -22.86 2.39 -13.65
CA TYR A 587 -22.60 2.16 -15.06
C TYR A 587 -22.45 0.67 -15.30
N VAL A 588 -23.10 0.17 -16.33
CA VAL A 588 -22.90 -1.17 -16.86
C VAL A 588 -22.41 -1.04 -18.29
N ASN A 589 -21.70 -2.03 -18.82
CA ASN A 589 -21.19 -2.02 -20.19
C ASN A 589 -20.52 -0.70 -20.63
N ALA A 590 -19.78 -0.04 -19.73
CA ALA A 590 -19.07 1.19 -20.07
C ALA A 590 -17.84 0.86 -20.93
N SER A 591 -17.61 1.68 -21.96
CA SER A 591 -16.48 1.58 -22.87
C SER A 591 -15.82 2.94 -23.01
N ALA A 592 -14.58 3.04 -22.51
CA ALA A 592 -13.76 4.23 -22.65
C ALA A 592 -13.30 4.46 -24.10
N GLU A 593 -13.14 3.37 -24.86
CA GLU A 593 -12.76 3.41 -26.28
C GLU A 593 -13.89 3.97 -27.15
N ASP A 594 -15.14 3.59 -26.83
CA ASP A 594 -16.32 4.04 -27.57
C ASP A 594 -16.92 5.35 -27.01
N LEU A 595 -16.34 5.91 -25.94
CA LEU A 595 -16.86 7.06 -25.19
C LEU A 595 -18.34 6.88 -24.82
N LEU A 596 -18.67 5.70 -24.31
CA LEU A 596 -20.03 5.25 -24.07
C LEU A 596 -20.20 4.68 -22.65
N ALA A 597 -21.31 5.05 -22.01
CA ALA A 597 -21.70 4.46 -20.73
C ALA A 597 -23.19 4.05 -20.75
N GLU A 598 -23.54 2.89 -20.19
CA GLU A 598 -24.93 2.51 -19.93
C GLU A 598 -25.25 2.73 -18.45
N ILE A 599 -26.24 3.56 -18.13
CA ILE A 599 -26.76 3.66 -16.76
C ILE A 599 -27.60 2.42 -16.48
N GLY A 600 -27.24 1.68 -15.42
CA GLY A 600 -27.85 0.42 -15.05
C GLY A 600 -27.81 0.14 -13.55
N CYS A 601 -28.23 -1.06 -13.16
CA CYS A 601 -28.28 -1.50 -11.75
C CYS A 601 -28.97 -0.51 -10.79
N ILE A 602 -30.01 0.17 -11.30
CA ILE A 602 -30.82 1.12 -10.53
C ILE A 602 -31.73 0.33 -9.60
N ILE A 603 -31.39 0.33 -8.32
CA ILE A 603 -32.15 -0.34 -7.25
C ILE A 603 -32.38 0.71 -6.18
N ILE A 604 -33.61 1.23 -6.06
CA ILE A 604 -33.97 2.23 -5.05
C ILE A 604 -34.93 1.59 -4.07
N ALA A 605 -34.57 1.64 -2.78
CA ALA A 605 -35.36 1.04 -1.71
C ALA A 605 -36.81 1.58 -1.72
N PRO A 606 -37.82 0.77 -1.37
CA PRO A 606 -39.23 1.16 -1.49
C PRO A 606 -39.56 2.49 -0.81
N LYS A 607 -38.94 2.77 0.34
CA LYS A 607 -39.11 4.01 1.12
C LYS A 607 -38.68 5.29 0.37
N PHE A 608 -37.89 5.16 -0.69
CA PHE A 608 -37.41 6.27 -1.54
C PHE A 608 -37.96 6.22 -2.96
N GLN A 609 -38.81 5.27 -3.29
CA GLN A 609 -39.45 5.26 -4.61
C GLN A 609 -40.44 6.42 -4.73
N ARG A 610 -40.57 6.95 -5.96
CA ARG A 610 -41.43 8.11 -6.27
C ARG A 610 -41.06 9.41 -5.54
N THR A 611 -39.83 9.49 -5.02
CA THR A 611 -39.23 10.74 -4.52
C THR A 611 -38.23 11.32 -5.54
N HIS A 612 -37.48 12.35 -5.14
CA HIS A 612 -36.41 12.95 -5.94
C HIS A 612 -35.16 12.07 -6.06
N VAL A 613 -34.94 11.13 -5.12
CA VAL A 613 -33.72 10.28 -5.00
C VAL A 613 -33.28 9.69 -6.34
N ALA A 614 -34.18 8.99 -7.05
CA ALA A 614 -33.83 8.32 -8.30
C ALA A 614 -33.50 9.31 -9.43
N SER A 615 -34.21 10.44 -9.51
CA SER A 615 -33.92 11.48 -10.52
C SER A 615 -32.58 12.15 -10.24
N ASN A 616 -32.26 12.39 -8.97
CA ASN A 616 -31.01 13.04 -8.56
C ASN A 616 -29.81 12.12 -8.76
N ALA A 617 -29.92 10.84 -8.36
CA ALA A 617 -28.87 9.85 -8.58
C ALA A 617 -28.55 9.68 -10.08
N VAL A 618 -29.57 9.61 -10.93
CA VAL A 618 -29.39 9.58 -12.39
C VAL A 618 -28.79 10.88 -12.90
N GLY A 619 -29.25 12.04 -12.41
CA GLY A 619 -28.74 13.34 -12.84
C GLY A 619 -27.25 13.52 -12.53
N LEU A 620 -26.81 13.09 -11.35
CA LEU A 620 -25.40 13.07 -10.95
C LEU A 620 -24.57 12.17 -11.88
N LEU A 621 -25.08 11.00 -12.25
CA LEU A 621 -24.42 10.14 -13.23
C LEU A 621 -24.40 10.78 -14.62
N MET A 622 -25.50 11.36 -15.10
CA MET A 622 -25.50 12.03 -16.40
C MET A 622 -24.49 13.18 -16.44
N GLN A 623 -24.42 13.99 -15.38
CA GLN A 623 -23.39 15.00 -15.22
C GLN A 623 -22.01 14.34 -15.27
N TYR A 624 -21.78 13.30 -14.49
CA TYR A 624 -20.50 12.61 -14.50
C TYR A 624 -20.14 11.99 -15.86
N ALA A 625 -21.09 11.44 -16.60
CA ALA A 625 -20.81 10.85 -17.90
C ALA A 625 -20.56 11.92 -18.97
N PHE A 626 -21.46 12.89 -19.10
CA PHE A 626 -21.43 13.85 -20.21
C PHE A 626 -20.58 15.08 -19.96
N ASN A 627 -20.51 15.56 -18.72
CA ASN A 627 -19.70 16.72 -18.43
C ASN A 627 -18.31 16.42 -18.95
N LEU A 628 -17.76 17.42 -19.63
CA LEU A 628 -16.39 17.31 -20.04
C LEU A 628 -15.55 16.99 -18.82
N PRO A 629 -14.39 16.36 -19.04
CA PRO A 629 -13.43 16.14 -18.01
C PRO A 629 -13.22 17.44 -17.27
N GLU A 630 -13.00 18.57 -17.99
CA GLU A 630 -13.15 20.00 -17.62
C GLU A 630 -14.20 20.42 -16.59
N GLN A 631 -15.25 19.65 -16.43
CA GLN A 631 -16.42 19.89 -15.59
C GLN A 631 -16.69 18.79 -14.55
N GLY A 632 -15.76 17.86 -14.36
CA GLY A 632 -15.81 16.82 -13.34
C GLY A 632 -16.44 15.52 -13.84
N GLY A 633 -16.65 15.40 -15.16
CA GLY A 633 -17.18 14.20 -15.80
C GLY A 633 -16.15 13.42 -16.62
N VAL A 634 -16.63 12.52 -17.45
CA VAL A 634 -15.86 11.53 -18.23
C VAL A 634 -15.82 11.91 -19.71
N GLY A 635 -16.68 12.82 -20.17
CA GLY A 635 -16.74 13.23 -21.58
C GLY A 635 -17.28 12.16 -22.53
N CYS A 636 -18.20 11.32 -22.06
CA CYS A 636 -18.90 10.34 -22.90
C CYS A 636 -19.67 11.07 -24.02
N ARG A 637 -19.58 10.55 -25.24
CA ARG A 637 -20.39 11.03 -26.38
C ARG A 637 -21.83 10.53 -26.30
N ARG A 638 -22.00 9.35 -25.71
CA ARG A 638 -23.29 8.66 -25.63
C ARG A 638 -23.50 8.06 -24.26
N VAL A 639 -24.67 8.32 -23.69
CA VAL A 639 -25.15 7.60 -22.51
C VAL A 639 -26.43 6.89 -22.88
N GLN A 640 -26.50 5.61 -22.53
CA GLN A 640 -27.64 4.76 -22.86
C GLN A 640 -28.26 4.13 -21.60
N TRP A 641 -29.47 3.63 -21.76
CA TRP A 641 -30.26 3.05 -20.69
C TRP A 641 -31.06 1.89 -21.25
N PHE A 642 -30.82 0.68 -20.74
CA PHE A 642 -31.61 -0.50 -21.08
C PHE A 642 -32.62 -0.83 -19.99
N ALA A 643 -33.85 -0.36 -20.18
CA ALA A 643 -34.97 -0.76 -19.34
C ALA A 643 -35.56 -2.10 -19.85
N ASN A 644 -36.12 -2.92 -18.96
CA ASN A 644 -37.03 -3.97 -19.41
C ASN A 644 -38.21 -3.31 -20.14
N SER A 645 -38.61 -3.83 -21.30
CA SER A 645 -39.70 -3.24 -22.11
C SER A 645 -41.04 -3.14 -21.38
N LEU A 646 -41.25 -3.91 -20.31
CA LEU A 646 -42.44 -3.86 -19.46
C LEU A 646 -42.28 -2.91 -18.26
N ASN A 647 -41.08 -2.41 -17.97
CA ASN A 647 -40.82 -1.52 -16.85
C ASN A 647 -41.12 -0.05 -17.23
N VAL A 648 -42.41 0.27 -17.25
CA VAL A 648 -42.91 1.60 -17.59
C VAL A 648 -42.35 2.69 -16.66
N GLY A 649 -42.10 2.38 -15.39
CA GLY A 649 -41.52 3.33 -14.44
C GLY A 649 -40.09 3.74 -14.80
N SER A 650 -39.24 2.78 -15.13
CA SER A 650 -37.87 3.04 -15.57
C SER A 650 -37.82 3.79 -16.90
N ILE A 651 -38.71 3.47 -17.85
CA ILE A 651 -38.80 4.14 -19.14
C ILE A 651 -39.19 5.62 -18.95
N ARG A 652 -40.25 5.89 -18.17
CA ARG A 652 -40.68 7.27 -17.87
C ARG A 652 -39.61 8.07 -17.15
N LEU A 653 -38.82 7.45 -16.26
CA LEU A 653 -37.73 8.14 -15.57
C LEU A 653 -36.64 8.54 -16.57
N ALA A 654 -36.23 7.64 -17.46
CA ALA A 654 -35.26 7.93 -18.52
C ALA A 654 -35.76 9.07 -19.44
N GLU A 655 -37.01 9.00 -19.91
CA GLU A 655 -37.63 10.05 -20.73
C GLU A 655 -37.68 11.41 -19.99
N LYS A 656 -38.05 11.40 -18.70
CA LYS A 656 -38.03 12.61 -17.84
C LYS A 656 -36.64 13.24 -17.82
N MET A 657 -35.60 12.41 -17.70
CA MET A 657 -34.19 12.83 -17.70
C MET A 657 -33.65 13.15 -19.11
N GLY A 658 -34.48 13.08 -20.15
CA GLY A 658 -34.14 13.50 -21.52
C GLY A 658 -33.51 12.44 -22.40
N PHE A 659 -33.63 11.16 -22.03
CA PHE A 659 -33.33 10.07 -22.95
C PHE A 659 -34.45 9.90 -23.98
N VAL A 660 -34.07 9.54 -25.21
CA VAL A 660 -34.99 9.26 -26.31
C VAL A 660 -34.96 7.76 -26.58
N GLN A 661 -36.15 7.16 -26.76
CA GLN A 661 -36.25 5.76 -27.14
C GLN A 661 -35.81 5.57 -28.59
N GLU A 662 -34.79 4.74 -28.80
CA GLU A 662 -34.27 4.41 -30.14
C GLU A 662 -34.86 3.12 -30.69
N GLY A 663 -35.26 2.20 -29.80
CA GLY A 663 -35.87 0.94 -30.21
C GLY A 663 -36.12 -0.03 -29.07
N THR A 664 -36.68 -1.18 -29.43
CA THR A 664 -36.87 -2.32 -28.51
C THR A 664 -36.07 -3.50 -29.03
N LEU A 665 -35.00 -3.85 -28.31
CA LEU A 665 -34.24 -5.05 -28.55
C LEU A 665 -35.03 -6.26 -28.06
N ARG A 666 -35.57 -7.03 -29.01
CA ARG A 666 -36.26 -8.28 -28.70
C ARG A 666 -35.24 -9.34 -28.30
N TRP A 667 -35.51 -10.07 -27.22
CA TRP A 667 -34.64 -11.15 -26.75
C TRP A 667 -33.19 -10.71 -26.46
N HIS A 668 -33.02 -9.48 -25.98
CA HIS A 668 -31.72 -8.92 -25.61
C HIS A 668 -30.97 -9.77 -24.58
N ARG A 669 -31.67 -10.41 -23.63
CA ARG A 669 -31.05 -11.30 -22.63
C ARG A 669 -31.83 -12.59 -22.44
N VAL A 670 -31.12 -13.67 -22.16
CA VAL A 670 -31.69 -14.91 -21.62
C VAL A 670 -31.66 -14.81 -20.10
N LEU A 671 -32.78 -15.09 -19.45
CA LEU A 671 -32.88 -15.09 -17.99
C LEU A 671 -32.54 -16.45 -17.40
N GLU A 672 -32.14 -16.44 -16.13
CA GLU A 672 -31.98 -17.63 -15.32
C GLU A 672 -33.31 -18.39 -15.16
N SER A 673 -33.21 -19.70 -14.94
CA SER A 673 -34.36 -20.59 -14.73
C SER A 673 -35.17 -20.26 -13.48
N SER A 674 -34.60 -19.52 -12.54
CA SER A 674 -35.25 -19.01 -11.32
C SER A 674 -36.30 -17.92 -11.59
N LYS A 675 -36.31 -17.30 -12.79
CA LYS A 675 -37.24 -16.22 -13.14
C LYS A 675 -38.58 -16.75 -13.67
N ALA A 676 -39.68 -16.16 -13.20
CA ALA A 676 -41.05 -16.49 -13.63
C ALA A 676 -41.57 -15.64 -14.81
N ILE A 677 -42.53 -16.17 -15.58
CA ILE A 677 -43.16 -15.49 -16.74
C ILE A 677 -43.90 -14.21 -16.30
N GLY A 678 -43.82 -13.14 -17.09
CA GLY A 678 -44.47 -11.85 -16.84
C GLY A 678 -43.50 -10.69 -16.93
N GLY A 679 -43.34 -9.92 -15.83
CA GLY A 679 -42.41 -8.78 -15.76
C GLY A 679 -40.93 -9.14 -15.97
N ASN A 680 -40.54 -10.40 -15.72
CA ASN A 680 -39.15 -10.83 -15.92
C ASN A 680 -38.83 -11.09 -17.40
N GLY A 681 -39.69 -11.83 -18.12
CA GLY A 681 -39.45 -12.21 -19.51
C GLY A 681 -40.59 -13.00 -20.17
N LYS A 682 -40.43 -13.24 -21.47
CA LYS A 682 -41.35 -13.97 -22.35
C LYS A 682 -40.83 -15.39 -22.63
N PRO A 683 -41.72 -16.37 -22.86
CA PRO A 683 -41.31 -17.73 -23.19
C PRO A 683 -40.51 -17.80 -24.49
N GLY A 684 -39.61 -18.80 -24.56
CA GLY A 684 -38.83 -19.19 -25.74
C GLY A 684 -39.62 -19.23 -27.03
N ARG A 685 -39.02 -18.81 -28.15
CA ARG A 685 -39.58 -19.12 -29.48
C ARG A 685 -39.54 -20.64 -29.69
N LYS A 686 -40.61 -21.19 -30.27
CA LYS A 686 -40.71 -22.60 -30.66
C LYS A 686 -39.53 -22.95 -31.60
N GLY A 687 -38.76 -24.00 -31.27
CA GLY A 687 -37.56 -24.41 -32.04
C GLY A 687 -36.23 -23.79 -31.60
N HIS A 688 -36.18 -23.06 -30.48
CA HIS A 688 -34.93 -22.52 -29.93
C HIS A 688 -34.16 -23.60 -29.12
N PRO A 689 -32.83 -23.71 -29.22
CA PRO A 689 -32.04 -24.76 -28.54
C PRO A 689 -32.08 -24.73 -26.98
N ARG A 690 -32.79 -23.77 -26.38
CA ARG A 690 -33.00 -23.63 -24.93
C ARG A 690 -34.48 -23.39 -24.62
N GLU A 691 -35.34 -24.32 -25.03
CA GLU A 691 -36.81 -24.22 -24.98
C GLU A 691 -37.43 -24.00 -23.58
N GLY A 692 -36.65 -24.09 -22.50
CA GLY A 692 -37.11 -23.85 -21.12
C GLY A 692 -36.71 -22.51 -20.48
N LEU A 693 -35.96 -21.63 -21.15
CA LEU A 693 -35.52 -20.35 -20.58
C LEU A 693 -36.35 -19.17 -21.07
N LEU A 694 -36.51 -18.16 -20.21
CA LEU A 694 -37.21 -16.92 -20.55
C LEU A 694 -36.28 -15.94 -21.27
N GLY A 695 -36.79 -15.29 -22.30
CA GLY A 695 -36.13 -14.16 -22.96
C GLY A 695 -36.61 -12.83 -22.45
N ARG A 696 -35.73 -11.84 -22.36
CA ARG A 696 -36.04 -10.47 -21.98
C ARG A 696 -35.94 -9.54 -23.18
N ASP A 697 -37.02 -8.84 -23.46
CA ASP A 697 -37.04 -7.69 -24.36
C ASP A 697 -36.61 -6.44 -23.57
N SER A 698 -35.66 -5.66 -24.10
CA SER A 698 -35.22 -4.40 -23.51
C SER A 698 -35.56 -3.22 -24.40
N THR A 699 -36.08 -2.15 -23.80
CA THR A 699 -36.18 -0.86 -24.47
C THR A 699 -34.84 -0.14 -24.33
N LEU A 700 -34.25 0.24 -25.47
CA LEU A 700 -33.03 1.05 -25.55
C LEU A 700 -33.43 2.52 -25.61
N LEU A 701 -33.02 3.27 -24.61
CA LEU A 701 -33.07 4.73 -24.64
C LEU A 701 -31.65 5.29 -24.61
N ALA A 702 -31.41 6.38 -25.32
CA ALA A 702 -30.12 7.04 -25.34
C ALA A 702 -30.26 8.55 -25.35
N THR A 703 -29.19 9.22 -24.93
CA THR A 703 -28.98 10.64 -25.15
C THR A 703 -27.52 10.88 -25.47
N TYR A 704 -27.22 12.09 -25.93
CA TYR A 704 -25.97 12.42 -26.59
C TYR A 704 -25.38 13.68 -26.01
N TRP A 705 -24.06 13.79 -26.10
CA TRP A 705 -23.33 14.97 -25.63
C TRP A 705 -23.84 16.27 -26.29
N ASP A 706 -24.14 16.25 -27.59
CA ASP A 706 -24.71 17.42 -28.27
C ASP A 706 -26.07 17.82 -27.67
N THR A 707 -26.88 16.86 -27.26
CA THR A 707 -28.17 17.14 -26.60
C THR A 707 -27.95 17.68 -25.19
N TRP A 708 -26.95 17.14 -24.48
CA TRP A 708 -26.52 17.58 -23.16
C TRP A 708 -26.19 19.07 -23.14
N GLU A 709 -25.31 19.52 -24.03
CA GLU A 709 -24.88 20.92 -24.15
C GLU A 709 -25.99 21.84 -24.69
N ASN A 710 -26.89 21.31 -25.54
CA ASN A 710 -28.02 22.06 -26.09
C ASN A 710 -29.23 22.11 -25.13
N GLY A 711 -28.98 22.43 -23.85
CA GLY A 711 -30.01 22.76 -22.85
C GLY A 711 -30.60 21.57 -22.08
N LEU A 712 -30.21 20.33 -22.37
CA LEU A 712 -30.61 19.18 -21.53
C LEU A 712 -29.94 19.24 -20.16
N ARG A 713 -28.69 19.69 -20.07
CA ARG A 713 -27.99 19.94 -18.80
C ARG A 713 -28.83 20.81 -17.86
N ASP A 714 -29.26 21.98 -18.32
CA ASP A 714 -30.09 22.90 -17.52
C ASP A 714 -31.42 22.26 -17.09
N LYS A 715 -32.01 21.41 -17.94
CA LYS A 715 -33.23 20.67 -17.60
C LYS A 715 -32.95 19.67 -16.48
N VAL A 716 -31.85 18.92 -16.55
CA VAL A 716 -31.45 17.96 -15.51
C VAL A 716 -31.14 18.69 -14.21
N ASP A 717 -30.39 19.80 -14.26
CA ASP A 717 -30.07 20.62 -13.08
C ASP A 717 -31.34 21.16 -12.40
N ARG A 718 -32.34 21.63 -13.18
CA ARG A 718 -33.65 22.03 -12.65
C ARG A 718 -34.47 20.87 -12.07
N ILE A 719 -34.29 19.65 -12.57
CA ILE A 719 -34.94 18.46 -11.99
C ILE A 719 -34.28 18.12 -10.65
N MET A 720 -32.96 18.23 -10.56
CA MET A 720 -32.22 17.92 -9.33
C MET A 720 -32.40 18.97 -8.22
N ALA A 721 -32.65 20.22 -8.59
CA ALA A 721 -32.89 21.32 -7.65
C ALA A 721 -34.30 21.33 -7.03
N LYS A 722 -35.22 20.49 -7.52
CA LYS A 722 -36.58 20.32 -6.99
C LYS A 722 -36.64 19.18 -5.99
#